data_AF-A0A0M0JVT0-F1
#
_entry.id   AF-A0A0M0JVT0-F1
#
_cell.length_a   1.000
_cell.length_b   1.000
_cell.length_c   1.000
_cell.angle_alpha   90.00
_cell.angle_beta   90.00
_cell.angle_gamma   90.00
#
_symmetry.space_group_name_H-M   'P 1'
#
loop_
_entity.id
_entity.type
_entity.pdbx_description
1 polymer ?
#
loop_
_entity_poly.entity_id
_entity_poly.type
_entity_poly.pdbx_seq_one_letter_code
_entity_poly.pdbx_strand_id
1 'polypeptide(L)'
;MERAPPSLSPIVSDPTSMGTPDDDDDESKKGHRELLTPEPNQLGKYIQPYACATILFLAFILMVLFGLHDLASGWHNHVDHSDSTYTSAGRPKNVIFMVSDGFGEAGLTLARTYKNTVLAPQPVAASKQPAEHVPLYLDTFNVGSAHTYSADSLLTDSAAGATAWACGLKANNYQIAVTPLERPCATLMEAAKAKGMRTGLVVTSSLTDATPAAFSSHVRHRGLEHSIALQHATDRTADVLLGGGRRFYNAPEPPSHPNPSLANQTPTNLLRAAGYEYVETRDELLATALGAAVTKRSTKPLLGLFSETNMPYEIDRRWPEKSSQFPSLSEMAISAVQVLSQLAGEEGFFLMVEGSKIDKAAHPNDPGAHLHEILEFDKTVGAMLRFAEQDGRTLVISTSDHETGGLALGRSHFIKDGNLSGPLGDGTLLEAPLATRTLLGEAYDLVDEAYTIELNVLRNQSKSAESMVAAALAHPSLALPTGRAPTVEQVAVNATQRAILVGLLRNALELGCNLGPLTAYELAFVRSAVELMGAHREDAYRSLSPLTPQGSYGLVKMLGNVLSARAKLGWSTFGHTGQDVKVHAAGVGASLFAGTKENTQLGRIVADLLRFNLTSLNASLATLRSPTLSEKDRAYAAEKNLTSYLSWGR
;
A
#
# COMPACT_ATOMS: atom_id res chain seq x y z
N MET A 1 -9.80 -61.32 14.02
CA MET A 1 -8.77 -60.31 14.32
C MET A 1 -9.21 -59.04 13.62
N GLU A 2 -10.05 -58.28 14.31
CA GLU A 2 -9.72 -56.94 14.83
C GLU A 2 -9.42 -55.91 13.74
N ARG A 3 -10.02 -54.72 13.69
CA ARG A 3 -11.28 -54.15 14.20
C ARG A 3 -11.33 -52.81 13.45
N ALA A 4 -12.30 -52.61 12.56
CA ALA A 4 -12.67 -51.27 12.11
C ALA A 4 -13.99 -50.90 12.78
N PRO A 5 -14.19 -49.64 13.22
CA PRO A 5 -15.53 -49.10 13.38
C PRO A 5 -15.85 -48.11 12.24
N PRO A 6 -17.09 -48.17 11.70
CA PRO A 6 -17.56 -47.34 10.61
C PRO A 6 -18.30 -46.09 11.09
N SER A 7 -18.58 -45.22 10.12
CA SER A 7 -19.58 -44.14 10.16
C SER A 7 -20.98 -44.66 10.49
N LEU A 8 -21.86 -43.76 10.97
CA LEU A 8 -23.28 -43.66 10.60
C LEU A 8 -23.95 -42.46 11.30
N SER A 9 -24.64 -41.66 10.49
CA SER A 9 -25.84 -40.89 10.82
C SER A 9 -26.98 -41.48 9.93
N PRO A 10 -28.28 -41.07 9.97
CA PRO A 10 -29.05 -40.18 10.86
C PRO A 10 -30.45 -40.78 11.26
N ILE A 11 -31.35 -39.95 11.84
CA ILE A 11 -32.84 -39.83 11.60
C ILE A 11 -33.77 -39.85 12.85
N VAL A 12 -34.37 -38.67 13.14
CA VAL A 12 -35.80 -38.25 13.33
C VAL A 12 -36.83 -39.12 14.11
N SER A 13 -37.52 -38.52 15.11
CA SER A 13 -39.00 -38.24 15.22
C SER A 13 -39.66 -38.38 16.62
N ASP A 14 -40.02 -37.26 17.27
CA ASP A 14 -41.35 -36.78 17.81
C ASP A 14 -42.37 -37.72 18.57
N PRO A 15 -43.52 -37.24 19.15
CA PRO A 15 -43.73 -36.67 20.51
C PRO A 15 -44.89 -37.33 21.35
N THR A 16 -45.25 -36.68 22.50
CA THR A 16 -46.53 -36.67 23.29
C THR A 16 -46.64 -37.42 24.64
N SER A 17 -47.22 -36.74 25.65
CA SER A 17 -48.41 -37.15 26.46
C SER A 17 -48.35 -36.92 27.99
N MET A 18 -49.32 -36.13 28.48
CA MET A 18 -50.17 -36.22 29.70
C MET A 18 -49.62 -36.54 31.11
N GLY A 19 -50.15 -35.81 32.11
CA GLY A 19 -50.53 -36.36 33.42
C GLY A 19 -50.19 -35.50 34.65
N THR A 20 -51.21 -34.89 35.27
CA THR A 20 -51.23 -34.42 36.68
C THR A 20 -51.26 -35.61 37.66
N PRO A 21 -51.08 -35.39 38.98
CA PRO A 21 -52.26 -35.29 39.87
C PRO A 21 -52.13 -34.32 41.06
N ASP A 22 -53.30 -33.95 41.60
CA ASP A 22 -53.59 -33.23 42.85
C ASP A 22 -53.41 -34.10 44.12
N ASP A 23 -53.32 -33.45 45.30
CA ASP A 23 -54.28 -33.55 46.45
C ASP A 23 -53.68 -33.44 47.89
N ASP A 24 -54.54 -32.87 48.75
CA ASP A 24 -54.68 -32.87 50.25
C ASP A 24 -53.92 -31.82 51.11
N ASP A 25 -54.56 -30.78 51.71
CA ASP A 25 -55.55 -30.67 52.83
C ASP A 25 -54.91 -30.86 54.25
N ASP A 26 -55.17 -30.16 55.37
CA ASP A 26 -56.27 -29.29 55.86
C ASP A 26 -55.85 -28.49 57.16
N GLU A 27 -56.71 -27.56 57.58
CA GLU A 27 -56.80 -26.59 58.71
C GLU A 27 -56.37 -27.04 60.16
N SER A 28 -56.31 -26.25 61.26
CA SER A 28 -57.12 -25.10 61.74
C SER A 28 -56.60 -24.39 63.03
N LYS A 29 -56.87 -23.07 63.11
CA LYS A 29 -57.48 -22.26 64.22
C LYS A 29 -56.81 -21.96 65.61
N LYS A 30 -56.79 -20.63 65.90
CA LYS A 30 -57.23 -19.85 67.10
C LYS A 30 -56.17 -19.16 68.01
N GLY A 31 -56.32 -17.83 68.16
CA GLY A 31 -56.53 -17.19 69.48
C GLY A 31 -55.50 -16.18 70.03
N HIS A 32 -55.80 -14.88 69.84
CA HIS A 32 -55.49 -13.64 70.61
C HIS A 32 -54.47 -13.51 71.78
N ARG A 33 -53.80 -12.33 71.73
CA ARG A 33 -53.47 -11.30 72.76
C ARG A 33 -52.17 -11.36 73.61
N GLU A 34 -51.39 -10.30 73.37
CA GLU A 34 -50.68 -9.39 74.31
C GLU A 34 -49.35 -9.75 75.02
N LEU A 35 -48.36 -8.89 74.70
CA LEU A 35 -47.37 -8.20 75.53
C LEU A 35 -46.41 -9.00 76.42
N LEU A 36 -45.14 -9.08 75.99
CA LEU A 36 -43.96 -8.91 76.86
C LEU A 36 -42.79 -8.30 76.05
N THR A 37 -42.12 -7.32 76.66
CA THR A 37 -41.04 -6.46 76.17
C THR A 37 -39.72 -7.19 75.84
N PRO A 38 -38.89 -6.71 74.90
CA PRO A 38 -37.54 -7.24 74.69
C PRO A 38 -36.53 -6.68 75.71
N GLU A 39 -35.68 -7.55 76.28
CA GLU A 39 -34.53 -7.14 77.07
C GLU A 39 -33.44 -6.46 76.20
N PRO A 40 -32.73 -5.45 76.73
CA PRO A 40 -31.68 -4.75 76.01
C PRO A 40 -30.34 -5.45 76.19
N ASN A 41 -29.83 -6.13 75.16
CA ASN A 41 -28.40 -6.16 74.77
C ASN A 41 -28.13 -7.30 73.78
N GLN A 42 -28.30 -7.06 72.48
CA GLN A 42 -27.59 -7.83 71.42
C GLN A 42 -27.24 -6.95 70.20
N LEU A 43 -27.04 -5.64 70.36
CA LEU A 43 -26.64 -4.77 69.24
C LEU A 43 -25.15 -4.91 68.87
N GLY A 44 -24.32 -5.48 69.76
CA GLY A 44 -22.88 -5.64 69.56
C GLY A 44 -22.46 -6.75 68.60
N LYS A 45 -23.32 -7.73 68.30
CA LYS A 45 -22.94 -8.89 67.47
C LYS A 45 -23.09 -8.70 65.96
N TYR A 46 -23.78 -7.65 65.52
CA TYR A 46 -24.00 -7.39 64.10
C TYR A 46 -23.09 -6.28 63.54
N ILE A 47 -22.53 -5.39 64.37
CA ILE A 47 -21.75 -4.24 63.86
C ILE A 47 -20.37 -4.66 63.33
N GLN A 48 -19.78 -5.71 63.89
CA GLN A 48 -18.40 -6.11 63.59
C GLN A 48 -18.18 -6.72 62.18
N PRO A 49 -19.04 -7.61 61.65
CA PRO A 49 -18.87 -8.13 60.29
C PRO A 49 -19.16 -7.07 59.20
N TYR A 50 -20.10 -6.14 59.43
CA TYR A 50 -20.38 -5.08 58.46
C TYR A 50 -19.28 -4.01 58.41
N ALA A 51 -18.62 -3.72 59.54
CA ALA A 51 -17.45 -2.85 59.58
C ALA A 51 -16.26 -3.45 58.82
N CYS A 52 -15.99 -4.75 58.99
CA CYS A 52 -14.94 -5.42 58.21
C CYS A 52 -15.28 -5.49 56.72
N ALA A 53 -16.54 -5.77 56.35
CA ALA A 53 -16.97 -5.80 54.95
C ALA A 53 -16.87 -4.42 54.28
N THR A 54 -17.22 -3.34 55.00
CA THR A 54 -17.08 -1.96 54.47
C THR A 54 -15.61 -1.54 54.35
N ILE A 55 -14.74 -1.91 55.29
CA ILE A 55 -13.30 -1.64 55.18
C ILE A 55 -12.69 -2.40 53.99
N LEU A 56 -13.05 -3.67 53.79
CA LEU A 56 -12.58 -4.46 52.65
C LEU A 56 -13.10 -3.94 51.31
N PHE A 57 -14.36 -3.48 51.27
CA PHE A 57 -14.95 -2.87 50.08
C PHE A 57 -14.29 -1.52 49.74
N LEU A 58 -14.03 -0.68 50.74
CA LEU A 58 -13.31 0.58 50.55
C LEU A 58 -11.85 0.35 50.14
N ALA A 59 -11.18 -0.68 50.71
CA ALA A 59 -9.83 -1.08 50.30
C ALA A 59 -9.80 -1.59 48.85
N PHE A 60 -10.83 -2.34 48.42
CA PHE A 60 -10.96 -2.78 47.04
C PHE A 60 -11.18 -1.61 46.08
N ILE A 61 -12.05 -0.66 46.42
CA ILE A 61 -12.23 0.58 45.64
C ILE A 61 -10.92 1.37 45.55
N LEU A 62 -10.19 1.52 46.66
CA LEU A 62 -8.88 2.17 46.66
C LEU A 62 -7.87 1.42 45.80
N MET A 63 -7.87 0.09 45.80
CA MET A 63 -6.97 -0.73 44.99
C MET A 63 -7.32 -0.65 43.50
N VAL A 64 -8.62 -0.57 43.15
CA VAL A 64 -9.09 -0.31 41.78
C VAL A 64 -8.75 1.11 41.35
N LEU A 65 -8.91 2.11 42.23
CA LEU A 65 -8.53 3.50 41.93
C LEU A 65 -7.02 3.68 41.81
N PHE A 66 -6.22 2.98 42.62
CA PHE A 66 -4.76 2.92 42.46
C PHE A 66 -4.37 2.16 41.18
N GLY A 67 -5.02 1.04 40.87
CA GLY A 67 -4.81 0.32 39.62
C GLY A 67 -5.19 1.13 38.38
N LEU A 68 -6.27 1.92 38.45
CA LEU A 68 -6.68 2.86 37.40
C LEU A 68 -5.76 4.09 37.35
N HIS A 69 -5.21 4.53 38.47
CA HIS A 69 -4.17 5.56 38.51
C HIS A 69 -2.87 5.04 37.89
N ASP A 70 -2.46 3.80 38.18
CA ASP A 70 -1.31 3.11 37.59
C ASP A 70 -1.50 2.77 36.11
N LEU A 71 -2.74 2.52 35.67
CA LEU A 71 -3.09 2.40 34.25
C LEU A 71 -3.10 3.78 33.55
N ALA A 72 -3.57 4.84 34.21
CA ALA A 72 -3.56 6.20 33.68
C ALA A 72 -2.16 6.83 33.68
N SER A 73 -1.31 6.48 34.66
CA SER A 73 0.09 6.88 34.77
C SER A 73 0.99 5.98 33.92
N GLY A 74 0.62 4.71 33.73
CA GLY A 74 1.23 3.79 32.76
C GLY A 74 0.95 4.17 31.30
N TRP A 75 -0.17 4.84 31.02
CA TRP A 75 -0.44 5.54 29.75
C TRP A 75 0.25 6.92 29.65
N HIS A 76 0.67 7.49 30.78
CA HIS A 76 1.55 8.66 30.84
C HIS A 76 3.01 8.31 31.08
N ASN A 77 3.42 7.06 30.78
CA ASN A 77 4.81 6.78 30.46
C ASN A 77 5.12 7.48 29.12
N HIS A 78 5.30 8.80 29.19
CA HIS A 78 6.45 9.41 28.56
C HIS A 78 7.62 8.53 28.98
N VAL A 79 7.99 7.60 28.10
CA VAL A 79 9.39 7.31 27.94
C VAL A 79 9.97 8.64 27.53
N ASP A 80 10.35 9.43 28.53
CA ASP A 80 11.27 10.52 28.41
C ASP A 80 12.55 9.79 27.99
N HIS A 81 12.68 9.52 26.69
CA HIS A 81 13.92 9.07 26.10
C HIS A 81 14.87 10.22 26.40
N SER A 82 15.57 10.07 27.52
CA SER A 82 16.58 10.98 28.02
C SER A 82 17.34 11.55 26.82
N ASP A 83 17.37 12.88 26.71
CA ASP A 83 18.05 13.67 25.65
C ASP A 83 19.51 13.17 25.41
N SER A 84 20.07 12.37 26.33
CA SER A 84 21.37 11.70 26.23
C SER A 84 21.55 10.76 25.03
N THR A 85 20.54 10.03 24.53
CA THR A 85 20.73 9.16 23.34
C THR A 85 20.72 9.94 22.03
N TYR A 86 20.04 11.08 21.99
CA TYR A 86 19.91 11.92 20.78
C TYR A 86 21.05 12.96 20.66
N THR A 87 21.67 13.34 21.78
CA THR A 87 22.77 14.33 21.81
C THR A 87 24.04 13.87 21.09
N SER A 88 24.33 12.56 21.01
CA SER A 88 25.51 12.04 20.30
C SER A 88 25.34 11.91 18.79
N ALA A 89 24.10 11.82 18.28
CA ALA A 89 23.81 11.53 16.87
C ALA A 89 23.67 12.77 15.97
N GLY A 90 23.70 13.98 16.55
CA GLY A 90 23.41 15.24 15.86
C GLY A 90 21.92 15.39 15.50
N ARG A 91 21.52 16.54 14.94
CA ARG A 91 20.14 16.78 14.49
C ARG A 91 20.08 17.17 13.01
N PRO A 92 19.18 16.57 12.22
CA PRO A 92 19.03 16.94 10.82
C PRO A 92 18.36 18.32 10.69
N LYS A 93 18.83 19.10 9.73
CA LYS A 93 18.13 20.28 9.20
C LYS A 93 17.11 19.85 8.14
N ASN A 94 17.45 18.86 7.32
CA ASN A 94 16.55 18.35 6.29
C ASN A 94 16.25 16.88 6.51
N VAL A 95 15.03 16.45 6.20
CA VAL A 95 14.65 15.04 6.15
C VAL A 95 14.11 14.71 4.77
N ILE A 96 14.67 13.67 4.16
CA ILE A 96 14.18 13.07 2.93
C ILE A 96 13.66 11.67 3.29
N PHE A 97 12.34 11.52 3.30
CA PHE A 97 11.64 10.28 3.58
C PHE A 97 11.26 9.60 2.27
N MET A 98 11.99 8.55 1.91
CA MET A 98 11.79 7.80 0.68
C MET A 98 10.92 6.57 0.92
N VAL A 99 9.87 6.41 0.13
CA VAL A 99 8.95 5.27 0.19
C VAL A 99 9.06 4.46 -1.09
N SER A 100 9.23 3.16 -0.94
CA SER A 100 9.21 2.20 -2.04
C SER A 100 7.95 1.35 -1.93
N ASP A 101 6.82 1.85 -2.44
CA ASP A 101 5.50 1.19 -2.30
C ASP A 101 5.56 -0.26 -2.81
N GLY A 102 5.17 -1.24 -1.98
CA GLY A 102 5.10 -2.67 -2.37
C GLY A 102 6.45 -3.37 -2.57
N PHE A 103 7.53 -2.90 -1.96
CA PHE A 103 8.91 -3.33 -2.25
C PHE A 103 9.48 -4.30 -1.21
N GLY A 104 9.64 -5.56 -1.62
CA GLY A 104 10.27 -6.61 -0.82
C GLY A 104 11.72 -6.96 -1.18
N GLU A 105 12.33 -7.78 -0.33
CA GLU A 105 13.71 -8.29 -0.45
C GLU A 105 14.01 -9.01 -1.78
N ALA A 106 13.04 -9.76 -2.29
CA ALA A 106 13.20 -10.48 -3.54
C ALA A 106 13.32 -9.52 -4.74
N GLY A 107 12.54 -8.43 -4.75
CA GLY A 107 12.65 -7.37 -5.75
C GLY A 107 14.03 -6.70 -5.73
N LEU A 108 14.55 -6.41 -4.53
CA LEU A 108 15.91 -5.85 -4.37
C LEU A 108 16.97 -6.79 -4.96
N THR A 109 16.86 -8.08 -4.66
CA THR A 109 17.80 -9.09 -5.17
C THR A 109 17.68 -9.25 -6.69
N LEU A 110 16.48 -9.16 -7.27
CA LEU A 110 16.25 -9.20 -8.71
C LEU A 110 16.96 -8.05 -9.41
N ALA A 111 16.76 -6.82 -8.92
CA ALA A 111 17.38 -5.63 -9.47
C ALA A 111 18.92 -5.66 -9.35
N ARG A 112 19.45 -6.11 -8.20
CA ARG A 112 20.89 -6.27 -8.00
C ARG A 112 21.49 -7.28 -8.98
N THR A 113 20.82 -8.41 -9.16
CA THR A 113 21.23 -9.47 -10.09
C THR A 113 21.21 -8.96 -11.52
N TYR A 114 20.12 -8.33 -11.94
CA TYR A 114 20.00 -7.76 -13.28
C TYR A 114 21.07 -6.70 -13.55
N LYS A 115 21.34 -5.80 -12.60
CA LYS A 115 22.40 -4.78 -12.74
C LYS A 115 23.76 -5.43 -12.99
N ASN A 116 24.13 -6.45 -12.21
CA ASN A 116 25.43 -7.11 -12.29
C ASN A 116 25.59 -8.05 -13.49
N THR A 117 24.51 -8.63 -13.99
CA THR A 117 24.58 -9.60 -15.10
C THR A 117 24.28 -8.97 -16.46
N VAL A 118 23.38 -7.98 -16.52
CA VAL A 118 22.88 -7.41 -17.79
C VAL A 118 23.41 -6.00 -18.05
N LEU A 119 23.38 -5.11 -17.05
CA LEU A 119 23.73 -3.69 -17.26
C LEU A 119 25.23 -3.42 -17.13
N ALA A 120 25.87 -4.07 -16.17
CA ALA A 120 27.28 -3.92 -15.86
C ALA A 120 27.93 -5.30 -15.65
N PRO A 121 27.96 -6.16 -16.69
CA PRO A 121 28.58 -7.48 -16.60
C PRO A 121 30.04 -7.31 -16.23
N GLN A 122 30.42 -7.87 -15.08
CA GLN A 122 31.82 -7.87 -14.67
C GLN A 122 32.60 -8.78 -15.63
N PRO A 123 33.80 -8.37 -16.10
CA PRO A 123 34.63 -9.23 -16.92
C PRO A 123 34.90 -10.53 -16.15
N VAL A 124 34.76 -11.67 -16.81
CA VAL A 124 35.14 -12.97 -16.25
C VAL A 124 36.64 -12.90 -16.00
N ALA A 125 37.02 -12.63 -14.74
CA ALA A 125 38.40 -12.49 -14.39
C ALA A 125 39.15 -13.80 -14.70
N ALA A 126 40.37 -13.72 -15.22
CA ALA A 126 41.25 -14.88 -15.34
C ALA A 126 41.62 -15.49 -13.96
N SER A 127 41.30 -14.78 -12.87
CA SER A 127 41.34 -15.31 -11.51
C SER A 127 40.17 -16.26 -11.27
N LYS A 128 40.45 -17.39 -10.59
CA LYS A 128 39.43 -18.37 -10.15
C LYS A 128 38.36 -17.82 -9.16
N GLN A 129 38.45 -16.55 -8.79
CA GLN A 129 37.54 -15.86 -7.88
C GLN A 129 36.63 -14.93 -8.70
N PRO A 130 35.30 -15.03 -8.58
CA PRO A 130 34.38 -14.09 -9.22
C PRO A 130 34.57 -12.68 -8.64
N ALA A 131 34.38 -11.66 -9.47
CA ALA A 131 34.37 -10.28 -9.00
C ALA A 131 33.20 -10.06 -8.02
N GLU A 132 33.42 -9.24 -6.99
CA GLU A 132 32.34 -8.84 -6.09
C GLU A 132 31.23 -8.12 -6.87
N HIS A 133 29.98 -8.36 -6.46
CA HIS A 133 28.84 -7.68 -7.06
C HIS A 133 28.90 -6.16 -6.77
N VAL A 134 28.63 -5.36 -7.79
CA VAL A 134 28.39 -3.92 -7.64
C VAL A 134 27.06 -3.75 -6.88
N PRO A 135 27.08 -3.13 -5.69
CA PRO A 135 25.87 -2.93 -4.91
C PRO A 135 24.88 -1.99 -5.61
N LEU A 136 23.61 -2.14 -5.29
CA LEU A 136 22.62 -1.05 -5.43
C LEU A 136 22.93 0.04 -4.39
N TYR A 137 22.50 1.28 -4.62
CA TYR A 137 22.60 2.30 -3.57
C TYR A 137 21.83 1.86 -2.32
N LEU A 138 20.68 1.22 -2.48
CA LEU A 138 19.92 0.64 -1.36
C LEU A 138 20.73 -0.35 -0.50
N ASP A 139 21.72 -1.05 -1.07
CA ASP A 139 22.54 -2.00 -0.31
C ASP A 139 23.52 -1.30 0.65
N THR A 140 23.84 -0.02 0.43
CA THR A 140 24.96 0.64 1.12
C THR A 140 24.58 1.28 2.46
N PHE A 141 23.30 1.38 2.78
CA PHE A 141 22.81 2.07 3.97
C PHE A 141 21.59 1.40 4.64
N ASN A 142 21.45 0.08 4.44
CA ASN A 142 20.49 -0.73 5.20
C ASN A 142 20.87 -0.78 6.69
N VAL A 143 19.91 -0.50 7.57
CA VAL A 143 20.12 -0.45 9.03
C VAL A 143 19.23 -1.42 9.81
N GLY A 144 18.16 -1.93 9.21
CA GLY A 144 17.21 -2.78 9.93
C GLY A 144 16.01 -3.21 9.11
N SER A 145 14.92 -3.53 9.81
CA SER A 145 13.64 -3.90 9.20
C SER A 145 12.46 -3.30 9.96
N ALA A 146 11.27 -3.31 9.36
CA ALA A 146 10.06 -2.86 9.99
C ALA A 146 8.87 -3.81 9.79
N HIS A 147 8.08 -3.99 10.86
CA HIS A 147 6.77 -4.64 10.81
C HIS A 147 5.75 -3.70 10.17
N THR A 148 4.87 -4.25 9.33
CA THR A 148 4.00 -3.46 8.44
C THR A 148 2.51 -3.52 8.75
N TYR A 149 2.04 -4.50 9.54
CA TYR A 149 0.61 -4.73 9.83
C TYR A 149 -0.18 -3.46 10.23
N SER A 150 -1.47 -3.41 9.86
CA SER A 150 -2.40 -2.33 10.20
C SER A 150 -3.12 -2.57 11.53
N ALA A 151 -3.95 -1.63 11.99
CA ALA A 151 -4.71 -1.83 13.22
C ALA A 151 -5.78 -2.94 13.12
N ASP A 152 -6.22 -3.27 11.90
CA ASP A 152 -7.33 -4.18 11.61
C ASP A 152 -6.96 -5.40 10.75
N SER A 153 -5.68 -5.54 10.34
CA SER A 153 -5.22 -6.61 9.45
C SER A 153 -3.74 -6.92 9.63
N LEU A 154 -3.38 -8.20 9.46
CA LEU A 154 -1.98 -8.63 9.34
C LEU A 154 -1.31 -8.12 8.05
N LEU A 155 -2.13 -7.81 7.05
CA LEU A 155 -1.73 -7.24 5.76
C LEU A 155 -2.19 -5.79 5.71
N THR A 156 -1.24 -4.85 5.76
CA THR A 156 -1.56 -3.43 5.61
C THR A 156 -1.84 -3.09 4.15
N ASP A 157 -2.62 -2.03 3.91
CA ASP A 157 -2.57 -1.29 2.66
C ASP A 157 -1.65 -0.06 2.79
N SER A 158 -1.34 0.60 1.67
CA SER A 158 -0.50 1.80 1.64
C SER A 158 -1.05 2.94 2.50
N ALA A 159 -2.38 3.04 2.68
CA ALA A 159 -3.00 4.09 3.48
C ALA A 159 -2.69 3.93 4.98
N ALA A 160 -2.91 2.74 5.53
CA ALA A 160 -2.55 2.45 6.91
C ALA A 160 -1.04 2.44 7.13
N GLY A 161 -0.27 1.89 6.18
CA GLY A 161 1.18 1.83 6.23
C GLY A 161 1.82 3.22 6.27
N ALA A 162 1.40 4.11 5.37
CA ALA A 162 1.88 5.49 5.35
C ALA A 162 1.40 6.31 6.55
N THR A 163 0.17 6.09 7.02
CA THR A 163 -0.35 6.74 8.24
C THR A 163 0.48 6.36 9.47
N ALA A 164 1.01 5.12 9.53
CA ALA A 164 1.88 4.69 10.61
C ALA A 164 3.15 5.54 10.72
N TRP A 165 3.79 5.90 9.61
CA TRP A 165 4.95 6.80 9.63
C TRP A 165 4.55 8.25 9.83
N ALA A 166 3.53 8.71 9.11
CA ALA A 166 3.13 10.10 9.12
C ALA A 166 2.65 10.54 10.50
N CYS A 167 1.85 9.71 11.18
CA CYS A 167 1.29 10.03 12.49
C CYS A 167 2.00 9.35 13.68
N GLY A 168 2.85 8.35 13.43
CA GLY A 168 3.42 7.52 14.50
C GLY A 168 2.37 6.66 15.22
N LEU A 169 1.25 6.31 14.56
CA LEU A 169 0.11 5.57 15.11
C LEU A 169 -0.43 4.60 14.05
N LYS A 170 -0.90 3.42 14.46
CA LYS A 170 -1.58 2.49 13.53
C LYS A 170 -2.95 3.06 13.13
N ALA A 171 -3.35 2.82 11.89
CA ALA A 171 -4.68 3.09 11.36
C ALA A 171 -5.27 1.81 10.77
N ASN A 172 -6.58 1.80 10.52
CA ASN A 172 -7.21 0.71 9.77
C ASN A 172 -6.88 0.85 8.27
N ASN A 173 -6.93 -0.25 7.54
CA ASN A 173 -6.74 -0.19 6.09
C ASN A 173 -7.69 0.82 5.43
N TYR A 174 -7.23 1.44 4.35
CA TYR A 174 -7.89 2.52 3.61
C TYR A 174 -7.96 3.88 4.31
N GLN A 175 -7.64 4.00 5.60
CA GLN A 175 -7.69 5.26 6.33
C GLN A 175 -6.44 6.13 6.07
N ILE A 176 -6.64 7.43 5.87
CA ILE A 176 -5.58 8.40 5.59
C ILE A 176 -5.47 9.37 6.76
N ALA A 177 -4.36 9.29 7.51
CA ALA A 177 -4.04 10.16 8.64
C ALA A 177 -5.19 10.36 9.63
N VAL A 178 -5.94 9.28 9.89
CA VAL A 178 -6.93 9.21 10.95
C VAL A 178 -6.64 7.98 11.81
N THR A 179 -6.96 8.07 13.09
CA THR A 179 -6.96 6.94 14.01
C THR A 179 -8.00 5.88 13.60
N PRO A 180 -7.96 4.65 14.14
CA PRO A 180 -8.98 3.64 13.90
C PRO A 180 -10.42 4.09 14.22
N LEU A 181 -10.57 5.08 15.10
CA LEU A 181 -11.84 5.74 15.44
C LEU A 181 -12.16 6.94 14.53
N GLU A 182 -11.48 7.04 13.38
CA GLU A 182 -11.67 8.05 12.34
C GLU A 182 -11.43 9.49 12.79
N ARG A 183 -10.65 9.69 13.86
CA ARG A 183 -10.22 11.02 14.31
C ARG A 183 -8.92 11.42 13.62
N PRO A 184 -8.81 12.63 13.03
CA PRO A 184 -7.56 13.12 12.44
C PRO A 184 -6.37 12.99 13.40
N CYS A 185 -5.22 12.57 12.87
CA CYS A 185 -3.94 12.58 13.57
C CYS A 185 -2.95 13.53 12.89
N ALA A 186 -2.15 14.24 13.68
CA ALA A 186 -1.12 15.14 13.23
C ALA A 186 -0.04 14.38 12.47
N THR A 187 0.35 14.92 11.32
CA THR A 187 1.39 14.32 10.50
C THR A 187 2.75 14.96 10.73
N LEU A 188 3.82 14.22 10.41
CA LEU A 188 5.19 14.74 10.35
C LEU A 188 5.31 15.98 9.45
N MET A 189 4.57 16.03 8.34
CA MET A 189 4.65 17.15 7.39
C MET A 189 3.91 18.39 7.93
N GLU A 190 2.76 18.22 8.59
CA GLU A 190 2.08 19.32 9.28
C GLU A 190 2.95 19.88 10.41
N ALA A 191 3.58 19.00 11.18
CA ALA A 191 4.53 19.38 12.23
C ALA A 191 5.72 20.16 11.67
N ALA A 192 6.30 19.68 10.56
CA ALA A 192 7.39 20.36 9.86
C ALA A 192 6.97 21.75 9.37
N LYS A 193 5.80 21.84 8.73
CA LYS A 193 5.25 23.12 8.25
C LYS A 193 5.00 24.11 9.39
N ALA A 194 4.42 23.64 10.49
CA ALA A 194 4.16 24.46 11.68
C ALA A 194 5.45 25.00 12.32
N LYS A 195 6.57 24.29 12.17
CA LYS A 195 7.90 24.73 12.61
C LYS A 195 8.62 25.62 11.60
N GLY A 196 7.98 25.97 10.49
CA GLY A 196 8.57 26.83 9.46
C GLY A 196 9.49 26.11 8.47
N MET A 197 9.56 24.77 8.51
CA MET A 197 10.24 23.99 7.48
C MET A 197 9.46 24.07 6.18
N ARG A 198 10.16 23.97 5.05
CA ARG A 198 9.52 23.74 3.75
C ARG A 198 9.17 22.27 3.58
N THR A 199 8.13 21.99 2.82
CA THR A 199 7.59 20.64 2.72
C THR A 199 7.33 20.24 1.28
N GLY A 200 7.55 18.97 0.93
CA GLY A 200 7.31 18.50 -0.43
C GLY A 200 6.85 17.05 -0.54
N LEU A 201 6.10 16.79 -1.61
CA LEU A 201 5.63 15.47 -2.03
C LEU A 201 6.06 15.23 -3.48
N VAL A 202 6.72 14.10 -3.73
CA VAL A 202 7.14 13.66 -5.05
C VAL A 202 6.73 12.21 -5.24
N VAL A 203 5.91 11.90 -6.24
CA VAL A 203 5.38 10.54 -6.45
C VAL A 203 5.27 10.21 -7.94
N THR A 204 5.29 8.93 -8.30
CA THR A 204 4.96 8.46 -9.67
C THR A 204 3.51 7.98 -9.81
N SER A 205 2.75 7.95 -8.72
CA SER A 205 1.29 7.78 -8.69
C SER A 205 0.55 9.11 -8.86
N SER A 206 -0.76 9.11 -8.56
CA SER A 206 -1.49 10.34 -8.31
C SER A 206 -0.97 11.01 -7.04
N LEU A 207 -0.84 12.35 -7.00
CA LEU A 207 -0.53 13.05 -5.75
C LEU A 207 -1.58 12.81 -4.66
N THR A 208 -2.79 12.41 -5.05
CA THR A 208 -3.90 12.08 -4.16
C THR A 208 -3.96 10.61 -3.74
N ASP A 209 -3.00 9.79 -4.18
CA ASP A 209 -2.92 8.40 -3.74
C ASP A 209 -2.54 8.32 -2.25
N ALA A 210 -2.67 7.14 -1.66
CA ALA A 210 -2.66 6.99 -0.22
C ALA A 210 -1.38 7.43 0.48
N THR A 211 -0.22 7.05 -0.05
CA THR A 211 1.08 7.36 0.55
C THR A 211 1.33 8.85 0.67
N PRO A 212 1.26 9.68 -0.40
CA PRO A 212 1.38 11.13 -0.25
C PRO A 212 0.26 11.73 0.58
N ALA A 213 -0.98 11.27 0.41
CA ALA A 213 -2.13 11.80 1.15
C ALA A 213 -2.00 11.63 2.66
N ALA A 214 -1.41 10.53 3.14
CA ALA A 214 -1.23 10.27 4.57
C ALA A 214 -0.30 11.28 5.27
N PHE A 215 0.57 11.96 4.51
CA PHE A 215 1.40 13.04 5.06
C PHE A 215 0.70 14.39 5.06
N SER A 216 -0.33 14.62 4.26
CA SER A 216 -0.81 15.98 3.95
C SER A 216 -2.32 16.19 4.10
N SER A 217 -3.09 15.13 4.31
CA SER A 217 -4.57 15.15 4.32
C SER A 217 -5.13 14.17 5.35
N HIS A 218 -6.39 14.35 5.73
CA HIS A 218 -7.11 13.44 6.63
C HIS A 218 -8.45 13.04 6.01
N VAL A 219 -8.60 11.76 5.65
CA VAL A 219 -9.86 11.21 5.14
C VAL A 219 -10.09 9.80 5.65
N ARG A 220 -11.36 9.42 5.79
CA ARG A 220 -11.75 8.08 6.28
C ARG A 220 -11.48 6.96 5.28
N HIS A 221 -11.32 7.31 4.00
CA HIS A 221 -11.10 6.34 2.95
C HIS A 221 -10.23 6.94 1.84
N ARG A 222 -9.17 6.24 1.44
CA ARG A 222 -8.17 6.66 0.44
C ARG A 222 -8.77 7.00 -0.93
N GLY A 223 -9.92 6.42 -1.27
CA GLY A 223 -10.65 6.70 -2.51
C GLY A 223 -11.26 8.11 -2.60
N LEU A 224 -11.24 8.92 -1.53
CA LEU A 224 -11.70 10.31 -1.53
C LEU A 224 -10.66 11.26 -2.13
N GLU A 225 -10.11 10.90 -3.29
CA GLU A 225 -8.97 11.57 -3.93
C GLU A 225 -9.25 13.04 -4.29
N HIS A 226 -10.49 13.38 -4.68
CA HIS A 226 -10.86 14.78 -4.93
C HIS A 226 -10.83 15.62 -3.65
N SER A 227 -11.32 15.07 -2.53
CA SER A 227 -11.26 15.73 -1.22
C SER A 227 -9.81 15.90 -0.74
N ILE A 228 -8.93 14.94 -1.03
CA ILE A 228 -7.50 15.03 -0.76
C ILE A 228 -6.86 16.17 -1.58
N ALA A 229 -7.17 16.28 -2.88
CA ALA A 229 -6.69 17.39 -3.71
C ALA A 229 -7.17 18.76 -3.18
N LEU A 230 -8.42 18.85 -2.71
CA LEU A 230 -8.93 20.07 -2.09
C LEU A 230 -8.19 20.42 -0.80
N GLN A 231 -7.86 19.43 0.05
CA GLN A 231 -7.03 19.65 1.26
C GLN A 231 -5.63 20.14 0.90
N HIS A 232 -4.98 19.55 -0.11
CA HIS A 232 -3.68 20.07 -0.61
C HIS A 232 -3.74 21.55 -0.97
N ALA A 233 -4.82 21.99 -1.62
CA ALA A 233 -4.99 23.37 -2.07
C ALA A 233 -5.38 24.35 -0.96
N THR A 234 -6.15 23.90 0.03
CA THR A 234 -6.67 24.75 1.11
C THR A 234 -5.70 24.83 2.29
N ASP A 235 -5.18 23.69 2.73
CA ASP A 235 -4.24 23.60 3.85
C ASP A 235 -2.83 24.00 3.45
N ARG A 236 -2.43 23.69 2.20
CA ARG A 236 -1.10 24.01 1.64
C ARG A 236 0.04 23.48 2.52
N THR A 237 -0.16 22.27 3.05
CA THR A 237 0.79 21.53 3.88
C THR A 237 2.09 21.24 3.15
N ALA A 238 2.09 21.17 1.81
CA ALA A 238 3.27 20.97 0.95
C ALA A 238 3.55 22.21 0.07
N ASP A 239 4.78 22.73 0.06
CA ASP A 239 5.25 23.80 -0.84
C ASP A 239 5.62 23.28 -2.24
N VAL A 240 5.98 21.99 -2.36
CA VAL A 240 6.29 21.34 -3.65
C VAL A 240 5.44 20.07 -3.79
N LEU A 241 4.73 19.95 -4.90
CA LEU A 241 3.81 18.85 -5.21
C LEU A 241 4.12 18.36 -6.63
N LEU A 242 4.78 17.22 -6.80
CA LEU A 242 5.14 16.67 -8.12
C LEU A 242 4.59 15.25 -8.29
N GLY A 243 3.73 15.03 -9.28
CA GLY A 243 3.23 13.70 -9.61
C GLY A 243 2.13 13.69 -10.66
N GLY A 244 1.32 12.64 -10.67
CA GLY A 244 0.11 12.53 -11.49
C GLY A 244 -1.15 13.07 -10.80
N GLY A 245 -2.32 12.71 -11.34
CA GLY A 245 -3.61 12.97 -10.71
C GLY A 245 -4.35 14.22 -11.19
N ARG A 246 -3.99 14.76 -12.36
CA ARG A 246 -4.53 16.04 -12.87
C ARG A 246 -6.06 16.13 -12.82
N ARG A 247 -6.75 15.02 -13.07
CA ARG A 247 -8.22 14.95 -13.03
C ARG A 247 -8.82 15.42 -11.70
N PHE A 248 -8.15 15.16 -10.57
CA PHE A 248 -8.65 15.49 -9.23
C PHE A 248 -8.41 16.94 -8.86
N TYR A 249 -7.36 17.54 -9.43
CA TYR A 249 -7.00 18.94 -9.22
C TYR A 249 -7.74 19.90 -10.14
N ASN A 250 -8.24 19.41 -11.29
CA ASN A 250 -8.97 20.20 -12.27
C ASN A 250 -10.49 19.99 -12.23
N ALA A 251 -10.98 19.05 -11.43
CA ALA A 251 -12.40 18.95 -11.12
C ALA A 251 -12.86 20.15 -10.28
N PRO A 252 -13.93 20.88 -10.66
CA PRO A 252 -14.43 22.00 -9.89
C PRO A 252 -15.34 21.57 -8.74
N GLU A 253 -15.24 22.27 -7.63
CA GLU A 253 -16.23 22.18 -6.54
C GLU A 253 -17.61 22.65 -7.03
N PRO A 254 -18.71 22.06 -6.51
CA PRO A 254 -20.04 22.37 -6.98
C PRO A 254 -20.41 23.84 -6.70
N PRO A 255 -21.29 24.45 -7.53
CA PRO A 255 -21.79 25.81 -7.28
C PRO A 255 -22.47 25.96 -5.92
N SER A 256 -23.02 24.86 -5.38
CA SER A 256 -23.68 24.80 -4.08
C SER A 256 -22.72 24.51 -2.91
N HIS A 257 -21.41 24.66 -3.10
CA HIS A 257 -20.42 24.37 -2.06
C HIS A 257 -20.68 25.25 -0.81
N PRO A 258 -20.70 24.68 0.42
CA PRO A 258 -21.02 25.42 1.64
C PRO A 258 -20.11 26.61 1.94
N ASN A 259 -18.84 26.52 1.54
CA ASN A 259 -17.90 27.64 1.55
C ASN A 259 -17.94 28.37 0.19
N PRO A 260 -18.46 29.61 0.11
CA PRO A 260 -18.58 30.35 -1.15
C PRO A 260 -17.24 30.65 -1.83
N SER A 261 -16.14 30.72 -1.06
CA SER A 261 -14.80 30.94 -1.62
C SER A 261 -14.27 29.73 -2.41
N LEU A 262 -14.87 28.56 -2.22
CA LEU A 262 -14.52 27.32 -2.92
C LEU A 262 -15.49 27.01 -4.06
N ALA A 263 -16.69 27.59 -4.09
CA ALA A 263 -17.69 27.30 -5.14
C ALA A 263 -17.15 27.59 -6.55
N ASN A 264 -17.28 26.62 -7.46
CA ASN A 264 -16.74 26.64 -8.83
C ASN A 264 -15.21 26.77 -8.93
N GLN A 265 -14.47 26.65 -7.82
CA GLN A 265 -13.01 26.63 -7.84
C GLN A 265 -12.49 25.21 -8.08
N THR A 266 -11.30 25.11 -8.64
CA THR A 266 -10.54 23.86 -8.73
C THR A 266 -9.35 23.95 -7.79
N PRO A 267 -8.86 22.82 -7.22
CA PRO A 267 -7.62 22.81 -6.46
C PRO A 267 -6.43 23.47 -7.19
N THR A 268 -6.30 23.27 -8.51
CA THR A 268 -5.28 23.95 -9.33
C THR A 268 -5.42 25.47 -9.26
N ASN A 269 -6.63 26.01 -9.45
CA ASN A 269 -6.85 27.45 -9.42
C ASN A 269 -6.56 28.05 -8.03
N LEU A 270 -6.93 27.35 -6.97
CA LEU A 270 -6.65 27.75 -5.59
C LEU A 270 -5.14 27.81 -5.31
N LEU A 271 -4.37 26.80 -5.74
CA LEU A 271 -2.91 26.78 -5.58
C LEU A 271 -2.24 27.86 -6.42
N ARG A 272 -2.67 28.07 -7.68
CA ARG A 272 -2.13 29.15 -8.51
C ARG A 272 -2.43 30.53 -7.93
N ALA A 273 -3.62 30.76 -7.40
CA ALA A 273 -3.98 31.98 -6.68
C ALA A 273 -3.14 32.17 -5.41
N ALA A 274 -2.72 31.08 -4.77
CA ALA A 274 -1.77 31.08 -3.65
C ALA A 274 -0.29 31.27 -4.07
N GLY A 275 -0.01 31.47 -5.36
CA GLY A 275 1.33 31.79 -5.86
C GLY A 275 2.17 30.60 -6.32
N TYR A 276 1.58 29.39 -6.41
CA TYR A 276 2.28 28.23 -6.95
C TYR A 276 2.54 28.40 -8.45
N GLU A 277 3.77 28.10 -8.86
CA GLU A 277 4.08 27.85 -10.25
C GLU A 277 3.49 26.50 -10.67
N TYR A 278 2.90 26.43 -11.86
CA TYR A 278 2.22 25.22 -12.35
C TYR A 278 2.92 24.72 -13.62
N VAL A 279 3.30 23.44 -13.63
CA VAL A 279 3.96 22.76 -14.76
C VAL A 279 3.26 21.44 -15.07
N GLU A 280 3.25 21.04 -16.34
CA GLU A 280 2.53 19.85 -16.82
C GLU A 280 3.41 18.87 -17.58
N THR A 281 4.64 19.26 -17.91
CA THR A 281 5.60 18.43 -18.65
C THR A 281 6.95 18.36 -17.98
N ARG A 282 7.75 17.36 -18.34
CA ARG A 282 9.14 17.23 -17.90
C ARG A 282 9.96 18.47 -18.26
N ASP A 283 9.84 18.95 -19.49
CA ASP A 283 10.67 20.06 -19.97
C ASP A 283 10.33 21.36 -19.23
N GLU A 284 9.05 21.61 -18.92
CA GLU A 284 8.63 22.71 -18.06
C GLU A 284 9.17 22.57 -16.64
N LEU A 285 9.06 21.38 -16.03
CA LEU A 285 9.60 21.12 -14.69
C LEU A 285 11.10 21.44 -14.64
N LEU A 286 11.88 20.90 -15.58
CA LEU A 286 13.33 21.11 -15.62
C LEU A 286 13.67 22.57 -15.88
N ALA A 287 12.95 23.25 -16.77
CA ALA A 287 13.14 24.67 -17.01
C ALA A 287 12.84 25.53 -15.76
N THR A 288 11.78 25.22 -15.02
CA THR A 288 11.40 25.93 -13.79
C THR A 288 12.38 25.65 -12.65
N ALA A 289 12.67 24.39 -12.35
CA ALA A 289 13.50 24.01 -11.20
C ALA A 289 14.99 24.31 -11.41
N LEU A 290 15.53 24.03 -12.61
CA LEU A 290 16.95 24.23 -12.93
C LEU A 290 17.22 25.64 -13.49
N GLY A 291 16.27 26.25 -14.21
CA GLY A 291 16.43 27.58 -14.78
C GLY A 291 16.34 28.72 -13.76
N ALA A 292 15.66 28.50 -12.63
CA ALA A 292 15.64 29.45 -11.51
C ALA A 292 17.04 29.72 -10.95
N ALA A 293 17.91 28.69 -10.92
CA ALA A 293 19.30 28.82 -10.44
C ALA A 293 20.17 29.73 -11.32
N VAL A 294 19.83 29.88 -12.61
CA VAL A 294 20.58 30.68 -13.59
C VAL A 294 20.06 32.13 -13.67
N THR A 295 18.77 32.35 -13.42
CA THR A 295 18.10 33.63 -13.72
C THR A 295 17.90 34.57 -12.51
N LYS A 296 18.32 34.17 -11.30
CA LYS A 296 18.13 34.93 -10.04
C LYS A 296 16.68 35.37 -9.78
N ARG A 297 15.69 34.63 -10.30
CA ARG A 297 14.27 34.85 -9.99
C ARG A 297 13.97 34.38 -8.57
N SER A 298 13.01 35.05 -7.92
CA SER A 298 12.44 34.57 -6.65
C SER A 298 11.77 33.21 -6.89
N THR A 299 12.23 32.18 -6.18
CA THR A 299 11.70 30.82 -6.25
C THR A 299 10.29 30.77 -5.67
N LYS A 300 9.38 30.10 -6.36
CA LYS A 300 7.99 29.93 -5.94
C LYS A 300 7.72 28.49 -5.48
N PRO A 301 6.69 28.27 -4.63
CA PRO A 301 6.08 26.95 -4.47
C PRO A 301 5.69 26.36 -5.83
N LEU A 302 5.70 25.05 -5.97
CA LEU A 302 5.61 24.36 -7.26
C LEU A 302 4.55 23.27 -7.24
N LEU A 303 3.66 23.27 -8.24
CA LEU A 303 2.72 22.20 -8.55
C LEU A 303 3.04 21.63 -9.93
N GLY A 304 3.42 20.36 -9.97
CA GLY A 304 3.65 19.59 -11.19
C GLY A 304 2.63 18.46 -11.33
N LEU A 305 1.76 18.54 -12.35
CA LEU A 305 0.75 17.51 -12.65
C LEU A 305 1.01 16.93 -14.05
N PHE A 306 1.69 15.79 -14.09
CA PHE A 306 2.24 15.24 -15.34
C PHE A 306 1.30 14.25 -16.06
N SER A 307 0.28 13.72 -15.37
CA SER A 307 -0.65 12.72 -15.90
C SER A 307 -2.07 12.94 -15.35
N GLU A 308 -3.09 12.51 -16.09
CA GLU A 308 -4.49 12.54 -15.62
C GLU A 308 -4.71 11.67 -14.38
N THR A 309 -3.98 10.56 -14.28
CA THR A 309 -4.03 9.61 -13.15
C THR A 309 -2.61 9.31 -12.69
N ASN A 310 -2.25 8.04 -12.45
CA ASN A 310 -0.86 7.65 -12.24
C ASN A 310 0.01 8.03 -13.43
N MET A 311 1.29 8.28 -13.20
CA MET A 311 2.24 8.39 -14.30
C MET A 311 2.46 7.00 -14.94
N PRO A 312 2.83 6.94 -16.24
CA PRO A 312 3.19 5.67 -16.86
C PRO A 312 4.39 5.01 -16.16
N TYR A 313 4.55 3.69 -16.28
CA TYR A 313 5.70 3.00 -15.70
C TYR A 313 7.03 3.50 -16.29
N GLU A 314 8.13 3.37 -15.56
CA GLU A 314 9.48 3.73 -16.00
C GLU A 314 9.85 3.05 -17.33
N ILE A 315 9.52 1.76 -17.46
CA ILE A 315 9.73 0.99 -18.70
C ILE A 315 9.02 1.61 -19.92
N ASP A 316 7.91 2.34 -19.68
CA ASP A 316 7.13 3.02 -20.71
C ASP A 316 7.56 4.49 -20.91
N ARG A 317 8.02 5.19 -19.87
CA ARG A 317 8.39 6.62 -19.91
C ARG A 317 9.71 6.89 -20.63
N ARG A 318 10.65 5.94 -20.54
CA ARG A 318 12.00 6.07 -21.11
C ARG A 318 12.05 6.15 -22.64
N TRP A 319 10.95 5.85 -23.33
CA TRP A 319 10.91 5.89 -24.78
C TRP A 319 10.80 7.33 -25.31
N PRO A 320 11.45 7.66 -26.45
CA PRO A 320 11.52 9.03 -26.97
C PRO A 320 10.16 9.71 -27.15
N GLU A 321 9.10 8.97 -27.48
CA GLU A 321 7.76 9.52 -27.64
C GLU A 321 7.13 10.06 -26.35
N LYS A 322 7.63 9.64 -25.19
CA LYS A 322 7.10 9.98 -23.86
C LYS A 322 8.11 10.72 -22.99
N SER A 323 9.40 10.67 -23.34
CA SER A 323 10.48 11.17 -22.50
C SER A 323 10.50 12.68 -22.32
N SER A 324 9.92 13.48 -23.21
CA SER A 324 9.75 14.94 -23.01
C SER A 324 8.50 15.29 -22.20
N GLN A 325 7.54 14.37 -22.10
CA GLN A 325 6.28 14.61 -21.43
C GLN A 325 6.37 14.27 -19.93
N PHE A 326 6.92 13.11 -19.60
CA PHE A 326 6.90 12.60 -18.22
C PHE A 326 8.29 12.64 -17.59
N PRO A 327 8.48 13.39 -16.49
CA PRO A 327 9.75 13.34 -15.78
C PRO A 327 9.95 11.98 -15.10
N SER A 328 11.20 11.59 -14.91
CA SER A 328 11.55 10.42 -14.09
C SER A 328 11.40 10.73 -12.60
N LEU A 329 11.38 9.70 -11.73
CA LEU A 329 11.30 9.94 -10.27
C LEU A 329 12.53 10.72 -9.78
N SER A 330 13.72 10.36 -10.26
CA SER A 330 14.96 11.05 -9.90
C SER A 330 14.97 12.51 -10.37
N GLU A 331 14.44 12.81 -11.56
CA GLU A 331 14.32 14.18 -12.05
C GLU A 331 13.36 15.01 -11.18
N MET A 332 12.22 14.46 -10.80
CA MET A 332 11.29 15.13 -9.88
C MET A 332 11.92 15.34 -8.49
N ALA A 333 12.56 14.32 -7.93
CA ALA A 333 13.17 14.41 -6.60
C ALA A 333 14.31 15.44 -6.55
N ILE A 334 15.18 15.46 -7.56
CA ILE A 334 16.26 16.46 -7.69
C ILE A 334 15.66 17.86 -7.81
N SER A 335 14.64 18.03 -8.65
CA SER A 335 13.96 19.31 -8.84
C SER A 335 13.31 19.79 -7.54
N ALA A 336 12.65 18.90 -6.80
CA ALA A 336 12.04 19.22 -5.52
C ALA A 336 13.06 19.66 -4.47
N VAL A 337 14.17 18.92 -4.32
CA VAL A 337 15.25 19.30 -3.41
C VAL A 337 15.82 20.68 -3.75
N GLN A 338 15.99 20.98 -5.04
CA GLN A 338 16.48 22.30 -5.48
C GLN A 338 15.52 23.43 -5.12
N VAL A 339 14.23 23.26 -5.42
CA VAL A 339 13.20 24.26 -5.10
C VAL A 339 13.06 24.43 -3.59
N LEU A 340 12.96 23.32 -2.84
CA LEU A 340 12.86 23.36 -1.38
C LEU A 340 14.08 23.99 -0.73
N SER A 341 15.29 23.70 -1.19
CA SER A 341 16.53 24.29 -0.67
C SER A 341 16.59 25.81 -0.89
N GLN A 342 16.01 26.30 -1.98
CA GLN A 342 15.92 27.75 -2.25
C GLN A 342 14.80 28.43 -1.44
N LEU A 343 13.69 27.72 -1.20
CA LEU A 343 12.57 28.22 -0.38
C LEU A 343 12.85 28.16 1.12
N ALA A 344 13.73 27.25 1.55
CA ALA A 344 14.00 26.96 2.95
C ALA A 344 14.97 27.98 3.58
N GLY A 345 14.67 28.37 4.81
CA GLY A 345 15.56 29.16 5.66
C GLY A 345 16.47 28.26 6.51
N GLU A 346 16.74 28.70 7.74
CA GLU A 346 17.53 27.90 8.69
C GLU A 346 16.82 26.62 9.17
N GLU A 347 15.49 26.60 9.11
CA GLU A 347 14.67 25.46 9.53
C GLU A 347 14.77 24.26 8.57
N GLY A 348 15.22 24.45 7.32
CA GLY A 348 15.37 23.36 6.35
C GLY A 348 14.05 22.88 5.74
N PHE A 349 14.02 21.61 5.32
CA PHE A 349 12.86 21.01 4.66
C PHE A 349 12.58 19.56 5.03
N PHE A 350 11.32 19.16 4.89
CA PHE A 350 10.84 17.78 4.95
C PHE A 350 10.29 17.37 3.57
N LEU A 351 10.90 16.37 2.93
CA LEU A 351 10.50 15.90 1.61
C LEU A 351 10.13 14.42 1.68
N MET A 352 8.94 14.06 1.19
CA MET A 352 8.58 12.66 0.95
C MET A 352 8.69 12.35 -0.55
N VAL A 353 9.39 11.26 -0.89
CA VAL A 353 9.60 10.80 -2.26
C VAL A 353 9.14 9.35 -2.38
N GLU A 354 8.21 9.05 -3.29
CA GLU A 354 7.64 7.72 -3.46
C GLU A 354 7.96 7.11 -4.83
N GLY A 355 8.58 5.91 -4.81
CA GLY A 355 8.59 4.98 -5.93
C GLY A 355 7.27 4.21 -6.04
N SER A 356 6.18 4.91 -6.37
CA SER A 356 4.79 4.44 -6.21
C SER A 356 4.38 3.30 -7.13
N LYS A 357 5.21 2.95 -8.11
CA LYS A 357 4.85 2.05 -9.21
C LYS A 357 5.50 0.67 -9.08
N ILE A 358 6.35 0.48 -8.07
CA ILE A 358 6.92 -0.85 -7.72
C ILE A 358 5.78 -1.80 -7.33
N ASP A 359 4.92 -1.38 -6.40
CA ASP A 359 3.66 -2.04 -6.03
C ASP A 359 2.75 -2.30 -7.23
N LYS A 360 2.45 -1.25 -8.00
CA LYS A 360 1.49 -1.35 -9.11
C LYS A 360 1.96 -2.29 -10.22
N ALA A 361 3.27 -2.47 -10.37
CA ALA A 361 3.84 -3.46 -11.29
C ALA A 361 3.86 -4.87 -10.70
N ALA A 362 3.96 -5.00 -9.37
CA ALA A 362 3.85 -6.28 -8.68
C ALA A 362 2.42 -6.82 -8.62
N HIS A 363 1.39 -5.98 -8.47
CA HIS A 363 -0.02 -6.42 -8.49
C HIS A 363 -0.46 -7.20 -9.73
N PRO A 364 0.04 -6.92 -10.96
CA PRO A 364 -0.17 -7.77 -12.12
C PRO A 364 0.94 -8.79 -12.36
N ASN A 365 1.90 -8.93 -11.45
CA ASN A 365 3.07 -9.77 -11.60
C ASN A 365 3.86 -9.46 -12.88
N ASP A 366 4.02 -8.17 -13.21
CA ASP A 366 4.76 -7.71 -14.39
C ASP A 366 6.25 -7.54 -14.02
N PRO A 367 7.12 -8.50 -14.39
CA PRO A 367 8.47 -8.55 -13.84
C PRO A 367 9.38 -7.49 -14.46
N GLY A 368 9.18 -7.13 -15.73
CA GLY A 368 9.96 -6.09 -16.40
C GLY A 368 9.58 -4.69 -15.89
N ALA A 369 8.28 -4.41 -15.73
CA ALA A 369 7.85 -3.15 -15.14
C ALA A 369 8.35 -3.02 -13.69
N HIS A 370 8.19 -4.07 -12.87
CA HIS A 370 8.63 -4.07 -11.48
C HIS A 370 10.14 -3.83 -11.34
N LEU A 371 10.96 -4.55 -12.13
CA LEU A 371 12.42 -4.35 -12.18
C LEU A 371 12.79 -2.90 -12.50
N HIS A 372 12.19 -2.31 -13.54
CA HIS A 372 12.57 -0.98 -13.99
C HIS A 372 12.15 0.14 -13.02
N GLU A 373 11.04 -0.03 -12.29
CA GLU A 373 10.68 0.87 -11.20
C GLU A 373 11.68 0.81 -10.04
N ILE A 374 12.16 -0.39 -9.69
CA ILE A 374 13.19 -0.56 -8.64
C ILE A 374 14.51 0.12 -9.05
N LEU A 375 14.93 -0.04 -10.31
CA LEU A 375 16.18 0.57 -10.79
C LEU A 375 16.11 2.10 -10.80
N GLU A 376 14.97 2.69 -11.16
CA GLU A 376 14.79 4.16 -11.10
C GLU A 376 14.67 4.65 -9.65
N PHE A 377 14.05 3.87 -8.76
CA PHE A 377 14.05 4.17 -7.32
C PHE A 377 15.47 4.13 -6.73
N ASP A 378 16.28 3.11 -7.05
CA ASP A 378 17.69 3.02 -6.64
C ASP A 378 18.53 4.21 -7.13
N LYS A 379 18.31 4.63 -8.38
CA LYS A 379 18.96 5.83 -8.95
C LYS A 379 18.54 7.10 -8.20
N THR A 380 17.26 7.21 -7.82
CA THR A 380 16.73 8.31 -7.01
C THR A 380 17.39 8.33 -5.62
N VAL A 381 17.47 7.17 -4.97
CA VAL A 381 18.14 7.00 -3.68
C VAL A 381 19.59 7.47 -3.77
N GLY A 382 20.34 7.04 -4.80
CA GLY A 382 21.71 7.50 -5.01
C GLY A 382 21.83 9.02 -5.17
N ALA A 383 20.85 9.69 -5.80
CA ALA A 383 20.82 11.15 -5.89
C ALA A 383 20.57 11.81 -4.53
N MET A 384 19.65 11.29 -3.73
CA MET A 384 19.34 11.82 -2.39
C MET A 384 20.50 11.61 -1.40
N LEU A 385 21.19 10.46 -1.48
CA LEU A 385 22.40 10.22 -0.69
C LEU A 385 23.51 11.21 -1.03
N ARG A 386 23.76 11.48 -2.32
CA ARG A 386 24.75 12.48 -2.75
C ARG A 386 24.41 13.88 -2.24
N PHE A 387 23.14 14.27 -2.30
CA PHE A 387 22.69 15.53 -1.72
C PHE A 387 22.98 15.57 -0.20
N ALA A 388 22.59 14.52 0.52
CA ALA A 388 22.77 14.48 1.97
C ALA A 388 24.23 14.50 2.41
N GLU A 389 25.11 13.82 1.67
CA GLU A 389 26.55 13.86 1.87
C GLU A 389 27.11 15.27 1.67
N GLN A 390 26.67 15.98 0.62
CA GLN A 390 27.09 17.35 0.32
C GLN A 390 26.57 18.39 1.34
N ASP A 391 25.31 18.24 1.78
CA ASP A 391 24.69 19.14 2.76
C ASP A 391 25.21 18.90 4.19
N GLY A 392 25.53 17.65 4.55
CA GLY A 392 26.09 17.28 5.85
C GLY A 392 25.11 17.39 7.04
N ARG A 393 23.90 17.91 6.83
CA ARG A 393 22.85 18.06 7.85
C ARG A 393 21.52 17.45 7.42
N THR A 394 21.55 16.49 6.50
CA THR A 394 20.36 15.82 5.99
C THR A 394 20.28 14.39 6.49
N LEU A 395 19.10 13.99 6.94
CA LEU A 395 18.73 12.59 7.15
C LEU A 395 18.02 12.08 5.89
N VAL A 396 18.49 10.96 5.37
CA VAL A 396 17.77 10.19 4.34
C VAL A 396 17.29 8.89 5.00
N ILE A 397 15.99 8.63 4.93
CA ILE A 397 15.39 7.35 5.33
C ILE A 397 14.69 6.73 4.12
N SER A 398 14.82 5.42 3.94
CA SER A 398 14.09 4.67 2.91
C SER A 398 13.49 3.41 3.49
N THR A 399 12.19 3.20 3.27
CA THR A 399 11.47 1.98 3.67
C THR A 399 10.37 1.67 2.66
N SER A 400 9.70 0.53 2.84
CA SER A 400 8.46 0.18 2.14
C SER A 400 7.29 0.13 3.11
N ASP A 401 6.07 0.29 2.63
CA ASP A 401 4.81 0.18 3.37
C ASP A 401 4.41 -1.27 3.56
N HIS A 402 4.65 -2.09 2.55
CA HIS A 402 4.43 -3.54 2.52
C HIS A 402 5.22 -4.17 1.38
N GLU A 403 5.27 -5.50 1.31
CA GLU A 403 5.64 -6.20 0.08
C GLU A 403 4.38 -6.49 -0.76
N THR A 404 4.52 -6.52 -2.09
CA THR A 404 3.43 -6.86 -3.01
C THR A 404 3.82 -8.00 -3.95
N GLY A 405 2.90 -8.96 -4.10
CA GLY A 405 2.97 -10.06 -5.07
C GLY A 405 3.63 -11.35 -4.53
N GLY A 406 4.42 -11.26 -3.46
CA GLY A 406 5.18 -12.39 -2.93
C GLY A 406 6.18 -12.92 -3.95
N LEU A 407 7.02 -12.03 -4.47
CA LEU A 407 8.00 -12.38 -5.50
C LEU A 407 8.99 -13.42 -4.98
N ALA A 408 9.20 -14.49 -5.76
CA ALA A 408 10.23 -15.49 -5.55
C ALA A 408 11.18 -15.56 -6.74
N LEU A 409 12.48 -15.44 -6.44
CA LEU A 409 13.57 -15.57 -7.42
C LEU A 409 13.93 -17.03 -7.66
N GLY A 410 12.98 -17.74 -8.24
CA GLY A 410 13.05 -19.15 -8.50
C GLY A 410 11.66 -19.71 -8.63
N ARG A 411 11.39 -20.34 -9.77
CA ARG A 411 10.13 -21.05 -10.02
C ARG A 411 10.45 -22.50 -10.30
N SER A 412 10.11 -23.38 -9.35
CA SER A 412 10.20 -24.83 -9.59
C SER A 412 9.05 -25.29 -10.48
N HIS A 413 9.37 -26.09 -11.49
CA HIS A 413 8.41 -26.99 -12.11
C HIS A 413 8.46 -28.30 -11.32
N PHE A 414 7.48 -28.57 -10.46
CA PHE A 414 7.35 -29.90 -9.84
C PHE A 414 6.56 -30.81 -10.78
N ILE A 415 7.23 -31.75 -11.45
CA ILE A 415 6.65 -33.06 -11.73
C ILE A 415 7.65 -34.12 -11.28
N LYS A 416 7.25 -34.88 -10.27
CA LYS A 416 7.76 -36.22 -10.03
C LYS A 416 6.53 -37.13 -10.06
N ASP A 417 6.52 -38.09 -10.98
CA ASP A 417 5.56 -39.19 -11.05
C ASP A 417 4.09 -38.81 -11.39
N GLY A 418 3.88 -38.04 -12.46
CA GLY A 418 2.58 -38.01 -13.17
C GLY A 418 1.36 -37.47 -12.40
N ASN A 419 1.55 -36.89 -11.21
CA ASN A 419 0.51 -36.21 -10.45
C ASN A 419 0.78 -34.71 -10.38
N LEU A 420 -0.15 -33.92 -10.92
CA LEU A 420 -0.22 -32.47 -10.76
C LEU A 420 -0.54 -32.15 -9.29
N SER A 421 0.47 -31.73 -8.53
CA SER A 421 0.27 -31.08 -7.23
C SER A 421 1.07 -29.78 -7.18
N GLY A 422 0.50 -28.74 -7.80
CA GLY A 422 0.90 -27.34 -7.61
C GLY A 422 -0.23 -26.56 -6.93
N PRO A 423 0.00 -25.31 -6.50
CA PRO A 423 -0.95 -24.52 -5.70
C PRO A 423 -2.26 -24.15 -6.41
N LEU A 424 -2.43 -24.51 -7.68
CA LEU A 424 -3.70 -24.44 -8.42
C LEU A 424 -4.45 -25.79 -8.42
N GLY A 425 -4.11 -26.69 -7.49
CA GLY A 425 -4.79 -27.98 -7.30
C GLY A 425 -6.17 -27.87 -6.64
N ASP A 426 -6.95 -26.83 -6.94
CA ASP A 426 -8.39 -26.94 -6.76
C ASP A 426 -8.96 -27.79 -7.91
N GLY A 427 -9.99 -28.58 -7.64
CA GLY A 427 -10.46 -29.67 -8.50
C GLY A 427 -11.03 -29.27 -9.86
N THR A 428 -10.76 -28.08 -10.40
CA THR A 428 -11.25 -27.62 -11.71
C THR A 428 -10.58 -28.32 -12.91
N LEU A 429 -9.38 -28.90 -12.74
CA LEU A 429 -8.71 -29.72 -13.76
C LEU A 429 -9.31 -31.15 -13.91
N LEU A 430 -10.15 -31.59 -12.96
CA LEU A 430 -10.85 -32.87 -13.01
C LEU A 430 -12.07 -32.87 -13.96
N GLU A 431 -12.40 -31.75 -14.59
CA GLU A 431 -13.46 -31.67 -15.61
C GLU A 431 -12.93 -31.47 -17.04
N ALA A 432 -11.62 -31.26 -17.23
CA ALA A 432 -11.05 -31.16 -18.55
C ALA A 432 -11.13 -32.51 -19.31
N PRO A 433 -11.44 -32.51 -20.63
CA PRO A 433 -11.47 -33.73 -21.44
C PRO A 433 -10.16 -34.53 -21.36
N LEU A 434 -10.26 -35.86 -21.41
CA LEU A 434 -9.12 -36.77 -21.27
C LEU A 434 -7.95 -36.45 -22.23
N ALA A 435 -8.26 -35.99 -23.45
CA ALA A 435 -7.25 -35.56 -24.43
C ALA A 435 -6.42 -34.34 -23.95
N THR A 436 -7.03 -33.43 -23.18
CA THR A 436 -6.34 -32.30 -22.55
C THR A 436 -5.41 -32.79 -21.43
N ARG A 437 -5.79 -33.85 -20.70
CA ARG A 437 -4.94 -34.47 -19.67
C ARG A 437 -3.73 -35.19 -20.26
N THR A 438 -3.89 -35.88 -21.39
CA THR A 438 -2.79 -36.60 -22.05
C THR A 438 -1.80 -35.63 -22.71
N LEU A 439 -2.30 -34.55 -23.34
CA LEU A 439 -1.46 -33.45 -23.85
C LEU A 439 -0.72 -32.68 -22.74
N LEU A 440 -1.30 -32.61 -21.54
CA LEU A 440 -0.66 -32.08 -20.34
C LEU A 440 0.26 -33.10 -19.64
N GLY A 441 0.24 -34.38 -20.01
CA GLY A 441 1.17 -35.39 -19.47
C GLY A 441 2.46 -35.48 -20.29
N GLU A 442 2.35 -35.38 -21.61
CA GLU A 442 3.49 -35.51 -22.53
C GLU A 442 4.32 -34.22 -22.69
N ALA A 443 3.81 -33.07 -22.23
CA ALA A 443 4.50 -31.77 -22.33
C ALA A 443 5.46 -31.46 -21.17
N TYR A 444 5.63 -32.36 -20.20
CA TYR A 444 6.39 -32.10 -18.96
C TYR A 444 7.69 -32.89 -18.80
N ASP A 445 8.05 -33.73 -19.76
CA ASP A 445 9.32 -34.48 -19.73
C ASP A 445 10.47 -33.66 -20.32
N LEU A 446 10.93 -32.63 -19.61
CA LEU A 446 12.27 -32.05 -19.78
C LEU A 446 12.73 -31.45 -18.45
N VAL A 447 13.30 -32.28 -17.59
CA VAL A 447 14.12 -31.83 -16.45
C VAL A 447 15.55 -31.71 -16.94
N ASP A 448 16.01 -30.48 -17.12
CA ASP A 448 17.42 -30.16 -16.94
C ASP A 448 17.50 -29.03 -15.91
N GLU A 449 18.32 -29.23 -14.89
CA GLU A 449 18.44 -28.39 -13.70
C GLU A 449 18.78 -26.95 -14.07
N ALA A 450 17.84 -26.03 -13.94
CA ALA A 450 18.12 -24.62 -14.15
C ALA A 450 17.66 -23.79 -12.94
N TYR A 451 18.54 -23.71 -11.94
CA TYR A 451 18.55 -22.66 -10.92
C TYR A 451 18.88 -21.27 -11.53
N THR A 452 18.32 -20.96 -12.71
CA THR A 452 18.63 -19.75 -13.48
C THR A 452 17.39 -18.90 -13.66
N ILE A 453 17.52 -17.59 -13.45
CA ILE A 453 16.52 -16.58 -13.81
C ILE A 453 16.78 -16.18 -15.27
N GLU A 454 15.76 -16.16 -16.12
CA GLU A 454 15.91 -15.77 -17.53
C GLU A 454 15.87 -14.24 -17.69
N LEU A 455 16.97 -13.58 -17.31
CA LEU A 455 17.09 -12.12 -17.33
C LEU A 455 16.91 -11.50 -18.73
N ASN A 456 17.09 -12.28 -19.79
CA ASN A 456 16.83 -11.84 -21.17
C ASN A 456 15.36 -11.49 -21.41
N VAL A 457 14.43 -12.15 -20.71
CA VAL A 457 12.99 -11.81 -20.78
C VAL A 457 12.77 -10.40 -20.25
N LEU A 458 13.38 -10.07 -19.10
CA LEU A 458 13.29 -8.74 -18.48
C LEU A 458 13.96 -7.69 -19.35
N ARG A 459 15.11 -8.02 -19.95
CA ARG A 459 15.84 -7.14 -20.87
C ARG A 459 15.05 -6.82 -22.14
N ASN A 460 14.39 -7.82 -22.70
CA ASN A 460 13.70 -7.70 -23.99
C ASN A 460 12.28 -7.13 -23.83
N GLN A 461 11.72 -7.18 -22.63
CA GLN A 461 10.45 -6.52 -22.35
C GLN A 461 10.58 -5.02 -22.58
N SER A 462 9.90 -4.53 -23.61
CA SER A 462 10.01 -3.14 -24.06
C SER A 462 8.94 -2.23 -23.46
N LYS A 463 7.80 -2.78 -23.05
CA LYS A 463 6.65 -2.06 -22.49
C LYS A 463 6.13 -2.80 -21.26
N SER A 464 5.38 -2.11 -20.41
CA SER A 464 4.59 -2.79 -19.37
C SER A 464 3.46 -3.60 -20.01
N ALA A 465 3.01 -4.65 -19.31
CA ALA A 465 1.81 -5.41 -19.64
C ALA A 465 0.59 -4.49 -19.81
N GLU A 466 0.49 -3.43 -18.99
CA GLU A 466 -0.57 -2.41 -19.09
C GLU A 466 -0.52 -1.69 -20.44
N SER A 467 0.66 -1.21 -20.84
CA SER A 467 0.86 -0.57 -22.14
C SER A 467 0.66 -1.52 -23.32
N MET A 468 0.99 -2.81 -23.18
CA MET A 468 0.72 -3.83 -24.21
C MET A 468 -0.79 -4.02 -24.42
N VAL A 469 -1.56 -4.18 -23.33
CA VAL A 469 -3.03 -4.33 -23.40
C VAL A 469 -3.67 -3.07 -23.97
N ALA A 470 -3.25 -1.89 -23.50
CA ALA A 470 -3.77 -0.63 -24.01
C ALA A 470 -3.50 -0.46 -25.52
N ALA A 471 -2.30 -0.80 -25.98
CA ALA A 471 -1.95 -0.75 -27.41
C ALA A 471 -2.76 -1.75 -28.25
N ALA A 472 -3.00 -2.96 -27.72
CA ALA A 472 -3.82 -3.96 -28.40
C ALA A 472 -5.27 -3.48 -28.55
N LEU A 473 -5.87 -2.92 -27.50
CA LEU A 473 -7.24 -2.39 -27.54
C LEU A 473 -7.38 -1.15 -28.42
N ALA A 474 -6.35 -0.30 -28.49
CA ALA A 474 -6.33 0.88 -29.34
C ALA A 474 -6.03 0.54 -30.83
N HIS A 475 -5.79 -0.72 -31.18
CA HIS A 475 -5.43 -1.08 -32.55
C HIS A 475 -6.58 -0.81 -33.53
N PRO A 476 -6.32 -0.23 -34.73
CA PRO A 476 -7.38 0.13 -35.69
C PRO A 476 -8.30 -1.03 -36.09
N SER A 477 -7.79 -2.26 -36.11
CA SER A 477 -8.59 -3.47 -36.41
C SER A 477 -9.67 -3.78 -35.36
N LEU A 478 -9.61 -3.17 -34.18
CA LEU A 478 -10.63 -3.27 -33.14
C LEU A 478 -11.50 -2.01 -33.03
N ALA A 479 -11.20 -0.94 -33.78
CA ALA A 479 -11.89 0.34 -33.66
C ALA A 479 -13.41 0.20 -33.86
N LEU A 480 -14.18 0.86 -33.00
CA LEU A 480 -15.62 0.97 -33.16
C LEU A 480 -15.95 1.82 -34.41
N PRO A 481 -17.18 1.73 -34.96
CA PRO A 481 -17.62 2.59 -36.06
C PRO A 481 -17.48 4.10 -35.76
N THR A 482 -17.46 4.47 -34.49
CA THR A 482 -17.24 5.85 -34.01
C THR A 482 -15.77 6.30 -34.09
N GLY A 483 -14.85 5.43 -34.52
CA GLY A 483 -13.40 5.66 -34.51
C GLY A 483 -12.75 5.55 -33.13
N ARG A 484 -13.52 5.28 -32.06
CA ARG A 484 -13.01 5.10 -30.70
C ARG A 484 -12.51 3.68 -30.48
N ALA A 485 -11.50 3.53 -29.63
CA ALA A 485 -11.09 2.23 -29.13
C ALA A 485 -12.25 1.58 -28.33
N PRO A 486 -12.51 0.28 -28.52
CA PRO A 486 -13.52 -0.43 -27.75
C PRO A 486 -13.06 -0.67 -26.30
N THR A 487 -14.03 -0.83 -25.40
CA THR A 487 -13.75 -1.43 -24.09
C THR A 487 -13.53 -2.94 -24.24
N VAL A 488 -12.94 -3.57 -23.22
CA VAL A 488 -12.71 -5.02 -23.25
C VAL A 488 -14.02 -5.79 -23.29
N GLU A 489 -15.05 -5.31 -22.59
CA GLU A 489 -16.39 -5.90 -22.58
C GLU A 489 -17.02 -5.85 -23.98
N GLN A 490 -16.81 -4.74 -24.71
CA GLN A 490 -17.28 -4.60 -26.09
C GLN A 490 -16.57 -5.57 -27.03
N VAL A 491 -15.25 -5.76 -26.86
CA VAL A 491 -14.48 -6.75 -27.63
C VAL A 491 -14.94 -8.17 -27.29
N ALA A 492 -15.20 -8.44 -26.02
CA ALA A 492 -15.38 -9.79 -25.52
C ALA A 492 -16.72 -10.42 -25.93
N VAL A 493 -17.73 -9.64 -26.32
CA VAL A 493 -19.00 -10.19 -26.84
C VAL A 493 -18.95 -10.59 -28.32
N ASN A 494 -17.93 -10.16 -29.07
CA ASN A 494 -17.80 -10.44 -30.51
C ASN A 494 -16.66 -11.43 -30.80
N ALA A 495 -16.99 -12.60 -31.36
CA ALA A 495 -16.02 -13.67 -31.61
C ALA A 495 -14.86 -13.26 -32.54
N THR A 496 -15.15 -12.44 -33.56
CA THR A 496 -14.13 -11.93 -34.49
C THR A 496 -13.20 -10.95 -33.77
N GLN A 497 -13.74 -10.01 -32.99
CA GLN A 497 -12.93 -9.06 -32.23
C GLN A 497 -12.10 -9.75 -31.15
N ARG A 498 -12.63 -10.78 -30.47
CA ARG A 498 -11.85 -11.64 -29.56
C ARG A 498 -10.66 -12.28 -30.26
N ALA A 499 -10.87 -12.87 -31.43
CA ALA A 499 -9.78 -13.50 -32.20
C ALA A 499 -8.70 -12.48 -32.62
N ILE A 500 -9.10 -11.28 -33.03
CA ILE A 500 -8.18 -10.18 -33.34
C ILE A 500 -7.38 -9.77 -32.09
N LEU A 501 -8.04 -9.58 -30.94
CA LEU A 501 -7.38 -9.20 -29.69
C LEU A 501 -6.38 -10.27 -29.25
N VAL A 502 -6.73 -11.55 -29.31
CA VAL A 502 -5.78 -12.67 -29.04
C VAL A 502 -4.56 -12.58 -29.94
N GLY A 503 -4.75 -12.32 -31.24
CA GLY A 503 -3.63 -12.15 -32.19
C GLY A 503 -2.73 -10.98 -31.84
N LEU A 504 -3.30 -9.84 -31.44
CA LEU A 504 -2.55 -8.66 -31.04
C LEU A 504 -1.76 -8.88 -29.74
N LEU A 505 -2.37 -9.51 -28.73
CA LEU A 505 -1.70 -9.85 -27.47
C LEU A 505 -0.57 -10.86 -27.67
N ARG A 506 -0.80 -11.88 -28.52
CA ARG A 506 0.24 -12.82 -28.94
C ARG A 506 1.41 -12.08 -29.59
N ASN A 507 1.14 -11.20 -30.55
CA ASN A 507 2.19 -10.45 -31.24
C ASN A 507 2.99 -9.55 -30.27
N ALA A 508 2.32 -8.93 -29.30
CA ALA A 508 2.98 -8.12 -28.28
C ALA A 508 3.97 -8.95 -27.44
N LEU A 509 3.61 -10.20 -27.10
CA LEU A 509 4.49 -11.13 -26.39
C LEU A 509 5.63 -11.67 -27.27
N GLU A 510 5.31 -12.24 -28.44
CA GLU A 510 6.29 -12.92 -29.29
C GLU A 510 7.31 -11.94 -29.90
N LEU A 511 6.82 -10.83 -30.45
CA LEU A 511 7.65 -9.86 -31.17
C LEU A 511 8.04 -8.68 -30.27
N GLY A 512 7.09 -8.12 -29.53
CA GLY A 512 7.32 -6.93 -28.70
C GLY A 512 8.24 -7.18 -27.50
N CYS A 513 8.28 -8.42 -27.01
CA CYS A 513 9.16 -8.85 -25.91
C CYS A 513 10.23 -9.85 -26.35
N ASN A 514 10.32 -10.16 -27.65
CA ASN A 514 11.27 -11.14 -28.21
C ASN A 514 11.29 -12.48 -27.43
N LEU A 515 10.11 -13.00 -27.06
CA LEU A 515 9.98 -14.26 -26.33
C LEU A 515 10.11 -15.50 -27.22
N GLY A 516 10.15 -15.30 -28.55
CA GLY A 516 9.91 -16.37 -29.52
C GLY A 516 8.45 -16.82 -29.51
N PRO A 517 8.11 -17.89 -30.25
CA PRO A 517 6.74 -18.39 -30.32
C PRO A 517 6.19 -18.79 -28.95
N LEU A 518 4.92 -18.44 -28.70
CA LEU A 518 4.19 -18.96 -27.55
C LEU A 518 3.97 -20.47 -27.72
N THR A 519 4.06 -21.20 -26.62
CA THR A 519 3.64 -22.61 -26.58
C THR A 519 2.13 -22.73 -26.80
N ALA A 520 1.66 -23.93 -27.16
CA ALA A 520 0.23 -24.19 -27.27
C ALA A 520 -0.52 -23.87 -25.96
N TYR A 521 0.11 -24.14 -24.81
CA TYR A 521 -0.42 -23.83 -23.49
C TYR A 521 -0.54 -22.32 -23.24
N GLU A 522 0.52 -21.55 -23.49
CA GLU A 522 0.48 -20.08 -23.31
C GLU A 522 -0.53 -19.43 -24.24
N LEU A 523 -0.62 -19.89 -25.49
CA LEU A 523 -1.61 -19.38 -26.43
C LEU A 523 -3.05 -19.74 -26.01
N ALA A 524 -3.27 -20.95 -25.49
CA ALA A 524 -4.55 -21.35 -24.92
C ALA A 524 -4.90 -20.46 -23.70
N PHE A 525 -3.94 -20.18 -22.82
CA PHE A 525 -4.12 -19.30 -21.68
C PHE A 525 -4.52 -17.87 -22.10
N VAL A 526 -3.86 -17.29 -23.11
CA VAL A 526 -4.23 -15.98 -23.68
C VAL A 526 -5.66 -16.00 -24.23
N ARG A 527 -6.05 -17.07 -24.95
CA ARG A 527 -7.41 -17.23 -25.49
C ARG A 527 -8.45 -17.30 -24.39
N SER A 528 -8.24 -18.16 -23.40
CA SER A 528 -9.16 -18.33 -22.27
C SER A 528 -9.33 -17.04 -21.48
N ALA A 529 -8.26 -16.28 -21.27
CA ALA A 529 -8.35 -14.98 -20.61
C ALA A 529 -9.27 -14.01 -21.37
N VAL A 530 -9.09 -13.88 -22.69
CA VAL A 530 -9.94 -13.01 -23.54
C VAL A 530 -11.39 -13.50 -23.58
N GLU A 531 -11.63 -14.81 -23.58
CA GLU A 531 -12.97 -15.39 -23.55
C GLU A 531 -13.70 -15.14 -22.22
N LEU A 532 -13.00 -15.32 -21.10
CA LEU A 532 -13.54 -15.08 -19.76
C LEU A 532 -13.89 -13.60 -19.52
N MET A 533 -13.30 -12.66 -20.25
CA MET A 533 -13.66 -11.25 -20.14
C MET A 533 -15.10 -10.92 -20.58
N GLY A 534 -15.70 -11.75 -21.45
CA GLY A 534 -17.02 -11.48 -22.04
C GLY A 534 -18.18 -12.20 -21.37
N ALA A 535 -17.89 -13.03 -20.40
CA ALA A 535 -18.80 -14.05 -19.93
C ALA A 535 -19.54 -13.62 -18.67
N HIS A 536 -20.36 -12.57 -18.61
CA HIS A 536 -21.14 -12.16 -17.41
C HIS A 536 -21.83 -13.32 -16.62
N ARG A 537 -21.09 -14.11 -15.83
CA ARG A 537 -21.58 -15.28 -15.10
C ARG A 537 -21.11 -15.17 -13.67
N GLU A 538 -21.91 -14.52 -12.83
CA GLU A 538 -21.63 -14.28 -11.42
C GLU A 538 -21.20 -15.52 -10.60
N ASP A 539 -21.46 -16.71 -11.12
CA ASP A 539 -21.39 -18.01 -10.47
C ASP A 539 -20.08 -18.78 -10.80
N ALA A 540 -19.60 -18.77 -12.05
CA ALA A 540 -18.27 -19.29 -12.39
C ALA A 540 -17.13 -18.28 -12.10
N TYR A 541 -17.49 -17.00 -11.94
CA TYR A 541 -16.57 -15.90 -11.63
C TYR A 541 -16.06 -15.93 -10.19
N ARG A 542 -16.79 -16.58 -9.28
CA ARG A 542 -16.47 -16.63 -7.84
C ARG A 542 -15.46 -17.72 -7.47
N SER A 543 -15.28 -18.73 -8.31
CA SER A 543 -14.36 -19.85 -8.04
C SER A 543 -12.98 -19.70 -8.70
N LEU A 544 -12.74 -18.66 -9.50
CA LEU A 544 -11.45 -18.39 -10.19
C LEU A 544 -10.70 -17.15 -9.64
N SER A 545 -11.03 -16.72 -8.41
CA SER A 545 -10.24 -15.73 -7.65
C SER A 545 -8.83 -16.28 -7.46
N PRO A 546 -7.73 -15.61 -7.88
CA PRO A 546 -7.47 -14.17 -8.03
C PRO A 546 -7.07 -13.74 -9.47
N LEU A 547 -7.38 -14.57 -10.48
CA LEU A 547 -6.99 -14.39 -11.89
C LEU A 547 -7.96 -13.53 -12.70
N THR A 548 -9.14 -13.20 -12.17
CA THR A 548 -10.19 -12.49 -12.92
C THR A 548 -10.51 -11.10 -12.37
N PRO A 549 -9.64 -10.09 -12.55
CA PRO A 549 -10.05 -8.69 -12.46
C PRO A 549 -11.14 -8.36 -13.49
N GLN A 550 -12.05 -7.44 -13.12
CA GLN A 550 -12.99 -6.85 -14.08
C GLN A 550 -12.24 -5.96 -15.10
N GLY A 551 -12.65 -6.01 -16.36
CA GLY A 551 -12.12 -5.18 -17.44
C GLY A 551 -10.67 -5.47 -17.86
N SER A 552 -10.03 -4.50 -18.52
CA SER A 552 -8.70 -4.68 -19.12
C SER A 552 -7.62 -5.16 -18.16
N TYR A 553 -7.78 -4.93 -16.85
CA TYR A 553 -6.80 -5.33 -15.85
C TYR A 553 -6.60 -6.85 -15.76
N GLY A 554 -7.62 -7.66 -16.10
CA GLY A 554 -7.44 -9.12 -16.15
C GLY A 554 -6.48 -9.58 -17.23
N LEU A 555 -6.48 -8.89 -18.37
CA LEU A 555 -5.51 -9.13 -19.44
C LEU A 555 -4.10 -8.70 -19.03
N VAL A 556 -3.97 -7.65 -18.21
CA VAL A 556 -2.67 -7.20 -17.68
C VAL A 556 -2.06 -8.26 -16.77
N LYS A 557 -2.83 -8.81 -15.82
CA LYS A 557 -2.39 -9.91 -14.95
C LYS A 557 -2.00 -11.16 -15.74
N MET A 558 -2.77 -11.49 -16.78
CA MET A 558 -2.48 -12.61 -17.67
C MET A 558 -1.13 -12.44 -18.37
N LEU A 559 -0.85 -11.27 -18.95
CA LEU A 559 0.44 -11.01 -19.59
C LEU A 559 1.59 -11.07 -18.58
N GLY A 560 1.42 -10.49 -17.39
CA GLY A 560 2.42 -10.56 -16.31
C GLY A 560 2.76 -11.99 -15.93
N ASN A 561 1.76 -12.87 -15.84
CA ASN A 561 1.98 -14.30 -15.59
C ASN A 561 2.78 -15.00 -16.70
N VAL A 562 2.51 -14.72 -17.98
CA VAL A 562 3.27 -15.30 -19.10
C VAL A 562 4.71 -14.81 -19.09
N LEU A 563 4.91 -13.50 -18.91
CA LEU A 563 6.24 -12.88 -18.81
C LEU A 563 7.04 -13.45 -17.63
N SER A 564 6.42 -13.57 -16.46
CA SER A 564 7.04 -14.13 -15.25
C SER A 564 7.39 -15.61 -15.38
N ALA A 565 6.51 -16.41 -16.01
CA ALA A 565 6.79 -17.81 -16.29
C ALA A 565 8.01 -17.97 -17.20
N ARG A 566 8.07 -17.21 -18.30
CA ARG A 566 9.23 -17.18 -19.21
C ARG A 566 10.50 -16.67 -18.51
N ALA A 567 10.37 -15.73 -17.59
CA ALA A 567 11.48 -15.22 -16.77
C ALA A 567 11.94 -16.19 -15.67
N LYS A 568 11.23 -17.31 -15.45
CA LYS A 568 11.41 -18.26 -14.33
C LYS A 568 11.26 -17.60 -12.94
N LEU A 569 10.35 -16.63 -12.85
CA LEU A 569 9.99 -15.94 -11.60
C LEU A 569 8.65 -16.47 -11.05
N GLY A 570 8.59 -16.65 -9.74
CA GLY A 570 7.39 -17.04 -9.00
C GLY A 570 6.74 -15.86 -8.30
N TRP A 571 5.42 -15.91 -8.14
CA TRP A 571 4.63 -14.94 -7.38
C TRP A 571 3.57 -15.72 -6.61
N SER A 572 3.36 -15.41 -5.33
CA SER A 572 2.40 -16.15 -4.50
C SER A 572 1.01 -15.50 -4.48
N THR A 573 0.89 -14.23 -4.85
CA THR A 573 -0.37 -13.49 -4.82
C THR A 573 -0.37 -12.37 -5.86
N PHE A 574 -1.51 -11.72 -6.05
CA PHE A 574 -1.60 -10.42 -6.72
C PHE A 574 -1.84 -9.29 -5.72
N GLY A 575 -1.87 -9.59 -4.42
CA GLY A 575 -2.07 -8.62 -3.34
C GLY A 575 -0.80 -8.35 -2.55
N HIS A 576 -0.95 -7.71 -1.40
CA HIS A 576 0.16 -7.48 -0.47
C HIS A 576 0.51 -8.75 0.30
N THR A 577 1.72 -8.81 0.84
CA THR A 577 2.13 -9.84 1.80
C THR A 577 2.57 -9.22 3.12
N GLY A 578 2.52 -10.03 4.19
CA GLY A 578 2.86 -9.61 5.55
C GLY A 578 4.36 -9.68 5.84
N GLN A 579 5.21 -9.58 4.82
CA GLN A 579 6.65 -9.62 5.00
C GLN A 579 7.13 -8.34 5.70
N ASP A 580 8.06 -8.50 6.65
CA ASP A 580 8.83 -7.37 7.15
C ASP A 580 9.66 -6.74 6.03
N VAL A 581 9.73 -5.42 6.02
CA VAL A 581 10.39 -4.64 4.97
C VAL A 581 11.70 -4.05 5.46
N LYS A 582 12.65 -3.80 4.57
CA LYS A 582 13.93 -3.16 4.94
C LYS A 582 13.74 -1.71 5.37
N VAL A 583 14.56 -1.31 6.36
CA VAL A 583 14.74 0.08 6.75
C VAL A 583 16.17 0.47 6.42
N HIS A 584 16.31 1.56 5.66
CA HIS A 584 17.58 2.15 5.29
C HIS A 584 17.64 3.57 5.86
N ALA A 585 18.79 3.96 6.41
CA ALA A 585 18.99 5.30 6.92
C ALA A 585 20.44 5.76 6.73
N ALA A 586 20.62 7.02 6.32
CA ALA A 586 21.92 7.64 6.12
C ALA A 586 21.91 9.10 6.59
N GLY A 587 23.09 9.60 6.97
CA GLY A 587 23.24 10.96 7.48
C GLY A 587 22.90 11.09 8.97
N VAL A 588 22.49 12.28 9.37
CA VAL A 588 22.37 12.66 10.79
C VAL A 588 21.24 11.88 11.47
N GLY A 589 21.54 11.20 12.59
CA GLY A 589 20.54 10.39 13.32
C GLY A 589 20.28 9.00 12.75
N ALA A 590 20.96 8.58 11.68
CA ALA A 590 20.68 7.30 11.00
C ALA A 590 20.78 6.06 11.90
N SER A 591 21.69 6.04 12.88
CA SER A 591 21.89 4.90 13.79
C SER A 591 20.67 4.58 14.66
N LEU A 592 19.76 5.54 14.86
CA LEU A 592 18.52 5.35 15.63
C LEU A 592 17.55 4.40 14.93
N PHE A 593 17.70 4.25 13.62
CA PHE A 593 16.89 3.35 12.79
C PHE A 593 17.38 1.90 12.79
N ALA A 594 18.47 1.58 13.51
CA ALA A 594 19.01 0.23 13.54
C ALA A 594 18.09 -0.81 14.20
N GLY A 595 18.12 -2.04 13.68
CA GLY A 595 17.35 -3.18 14.19
C GLY A 595 15.93 -3.29 13.62
N THR A 596 15.16 -4.25 14.14
CA THR A 596 13.76 -4.44 13.76
C THR A 596 12.86 -3.50 14.57
N LYS A 597 11.94 -2.81 13.88
CA LYS A 597 11.06 -1.81 14.48
C LYS A 597 9.61 -1.99 14.08
N GLU A 598 8.71 -1.42 14.85
CA GLU A 598 7.36 -1.13 14.34
C GLU A 598 7.42 0.00 13.31
N ASN A 599 6.62 -0.08 12.24
CA ASN A 599 6.50 1.03 11.28
C ASN A 599 6.18 2.37 12.00
N THR A 600 5.33 2.36 13.03
CA THR A 600 5.04 3.56 13.84
C THR A 600 6.26 4.18 14.52
N GLN A 601 7.27 3.39 14.89
CA GLN A 601 8.48 3.90 15.52
C GLN A 601 9.33 4.71 14.56
N LEU A 602 9.32 4.40 13.25
CA LEU A 602 10.07 5.18 12.26
C LEU A 602 9.60 6.64 12.23
N GLY A 603 8.29 6.84 12.25
CA GLY A 603 7.68 8.16 12.33
C GLY A 603 8.05 8.91 13.62
N ARG A 604 7.99 8.21 14.76
CA ARG A 604 8.34 8.79 16.07
C ARG A 604 9.82 9.19 16.16
N ILE A 605 10.73 8.38 15.62
CA ILE A 605 12.17 8.73 15.59
C ILE A 605 12.39 10.01 14.77
N VAL A 606 11.73 10.14 13.61
CA VAL A 606 11.80 11.37 12.80
C VAL A 606 11.23 12.58 13.56
N ALA A 607 10.09 12.40 14.23
CA ALA A 607 9.50 13.43 15.07
C ALA A 607 10.46 13.89 16.18
N ASP A 608 11.08 12.95 16.90
CA ASP A 608 12.03 13.24 17.98
C ASP A 608 13.26 13.99 17.47
N LEU A 609 13.85 13.53 16.35
CA LEU A 609 15.00 14.18 15.71
C LEU A 609 14.70 15.62 15.28
N LEU A 610 13.47 15.88 14.83
CA LEU A 610 13.00 17.21 14.45
C LEU A 610 12.37 18.00 15.61
N ARG A 611 12.31 17.43 16.82
CA ARG A 611 11.67 18.02 18.01
C ARG A 611 10.20 18.37 17.79
N PHE A 612 9.47 17.46 17.16
CA PHE A 612 8.02 17.52 17.04
C PHE A 612 7.37 16.80 18.21
N ASN A 613 6.31 17.37 18.76
CA ASN A 613 5.42 16.65 19.66
C ASN A 613 4.10 16.37 18.93
N LEU A 614 4.01 15.21 18.28
CA LEU A 614 2.82 14.80 17.53
C LEU A 614 1.57 14.74 18.42
N THR A 615 1.72 14.38 19.69
CA THR A 615 0.63 14.38 20.68
C THR A 615 0.10 15.78 20.95
N SER A 616 0.98 16.77 21.11
CA SER A 616 0.58 18.18 21.29
C SER A 616 -0.08 18.75 20.04
N LEU A 617 0.37 18.37 18.84
CA LEU A 617 -0.26 18.75 17.59
C LEU A 617 -1.65 18.12 17.42
N ASN A 618 -1.85 16.87 17.83
CA ASN A 618 -3.16 16.21 17.84
C ASN A 618 -4.20 17.02 18.63
N ALA A 619 -3.83 17.56 19.78
CA ALA A 619 -4.71 18.40 20.59
C ALA A 619 -5.10 19.71 19.88
N SER A 620 -4.17 20.28 19.10
CA SER A 620 -4.40 21.49 18.29
C SER A 620 -5.23 21.21 17.03
N LEU A 621 -5.11 20.03 16.42
CA LEU A 621 -5.91 19.64 15.25
C LEU A 621 -7.34 19.26 15.60
N ALA A 622 -7.56 18.67 16.78
CA ALA A 622 -8.90 18.34 17.28
C ALA A 622 -9.80 19.58 17.44
N THR A 623 -9.22 20.78 17.57
CA THR A 623 -9.96 22.04 17.64
C THR A 623 -10.14 22.73 16.28
N LEU A 624 -9.33 22.37 15.27
CA LEU A 624 -9.29 23.03 13.96
C LEU A 624 -10.01 22.25 12.84
N ARG A 625 -10.12 20.92 12.95
CA ARG A 625 -10.64 20.07 11.86
C ARG A 625 -11.62 19.03 12.40
N SER A 626 -12.88 19.43 12.54
CA SER A 626 -13.98 18.45 12.54
C SER A 626 -14.36 18.21 11.07
N PRO A 627 -14.05 17.04 10.48
CA PRO A 627 -14.49 16.76 9.13
C PRO A 627 -16.00 16.54 9.16
N THR A 628 -16.78 17.58 8.86
CA THR A 628 -18.15 17.37 8.38
C THR A 628 -18.04 16.81 6.97
N LEU A 629 -17.93 15.48 6.87
CA LEU A 629 -18.12 14.77 5.62
C LEU A 629 -19.52 15.08 5.09
N SER A 630 -19.62 15.28 3.78
CA SER A 630 -20.93 15.30 3.14
C SER A 630 -21.57 13.90 3.30
N GLU A 631 -22.90 13.84 3.26
CA GLU A 631 -23.63 12.56 3.29
C GLU A 631 -23.20 11.62 2.14
N LYS A 632 -22.78 12.22 1.02
CA LYS A 632 -22.26 11.52 -0.15
C LYS A 632 -20.90 10.86 0.10
N ASP A 633 -19.99 11.52 0.80
CA ASP A 633 -18.68 10.94 1.14
C ASP A 633 -18.83 9.80 2.15
N ARG A 634 -19.80 9.91 3.07
CA ARG A 634 -20.16 8.82 3.98
C ARG A 634 -20.73 7.62 3.23
N ALA A 635 -21.65 7.85 2.29
CA ALA A 635 -22.21 6.80 1.45
C ALA A 635 -21.14 6.12 0.58
N TYR A 636 -20.24 6.91 -0.03
CA TYR A 636 -19.14 6.39 -0.84
C TYR A 636 -18.16 5.56 -0.01
N ALA A 637 -17.75 6.03 1.17
CA ALA A 637 -16.88 5.28 2.06
C ALA A 637 -17.54 3.97 2.53
N ALA A 638 -18.84 3.99 2.82
CA ALA A 638 -19.59 2.79 3.20
C ALA A 638 -19.68 1.77 2.05
N GLU A 639 -20.00 2.22 0.83
CA GLU A 639 -20.06 1.38 -0.36
C GLU A 639 -18.68 0.77 -0.70
N LYS A 640 -17.63 1.57 -0.65
CA LYS A 640 -16.26 1.11 -0.94
C LYS A 640 -15.71 0.19 0.13
N ASN A 641 -15.94 0.46 1.42
CA ASN A 641 -15.56 -0.46 2.49
C ASN A 641 -16.21 -1.84 2.32
N LEU A 642 -17.48 -1.92 1.91
CA LEU A 642 -18.11 -3.22 1.62
C LEU A 642 -17.48 -3.92 0.40
N THR A 643 -17.17 -3.15 -0.65
CA THR A 643 -16.64 -3.71 -1.90
C THR A 643 -15.18 -4.17 -1.76
N SER A 644 -14.37 -3.41 -1.03
CA SER A 644 -12.94 -3.69 -0.82
C SER A 644 -12.72 -4.87 0.14
N TYR A 645 -13.54 -4.98 1.20
CA TYR A 645 -13.55 -6.16 2.08
C TYR A 645 -13.90 -7.44 1.31
N LEU A 646 -14.76 -7.34 0.29
CA LEU A 646 -15.12 -8.47 -0.58
C LEU A 646 -14.06 -8.77 -1.65
N SER A 647 -13.26 -7.79 -2.07
CA SER A 647 -12.23 -7.98 -3.10
C SER A 647 -10.86 -8.41 -2.57
N TRP A 648 -10.57 -8.15 -1.30
CA TRP A 648 -9.29 -8.50 -0.65
C TRP A 648 -9.42 -9.59 0.42
N GLY A 649 -10.64 -9.87 0.88
CA GLY A 649 -10.92 -10.75 2.03
C GLY A 649 -11.37 -12.17 1.70
N ARG A 650 -11.11 -12.73 0.51
CA ARG A 650 -11.31 -14.17 0.24
C ARG A 650 -10.21 -14.77 -0.61
#